data_AF-A0A0V0T7E5-F1
#
_entry.id   AF-A0A0V0T7E5-F1
#
_cell.length_a   1.000
_cell.length_b   1.000
_cell.length_c   1.000
_cell.angle_alpha   90.00
_cell.angle_beta   90.00
_cell.angle_gamma   90.00
#
_symmetry.space_group_name_H-M   'P 1'
#
loop_
_entity.id
_entity.type
_entity.pdbx_description
1 polymer ?
#
loop_
_entity_poly.entity_id
_entity_poly.type
_entity_poly.pdbx_seq_one_letter_code
_entity_poly.pdbx_strand_id
1 'polypeptide(L)'
;MSRNCTDAMEMIFWAKVVSKGVIIAEEQNKGFWLVHTAKYFPNLAGAVGDLFTNEKTTKEAAAFLCMSYTDVNLRAVAKIIDYEQPIVFFAQRSATPATQAFYDSSEIQTLVNGLHKYQPTASASGDGVTTLTPAVTVKIFASAPVAYSSDIYSNYVVKILRKSFQVYTPGTTTTVLRRSCVGTLKVENVLGPITIKDTVIQKGEDSARWSVPKSDSDFICLSNTGRTLGVTPIDYQCKEQDNDVDWFFVYKLPGGKSSHHLLPNAATDWSAVETIDDQNKPMHSTMNIYIGSQNKPNTNIVAYSNYPPHFKFELPMSPGKGVIMAEDNNKGFWLVHTAKYFPNLALAITDLFSNEKITKEAAAFLCMSYSDVNLRAIAKIIDYEQPIVFFAQKSATVQAFYDSSEIQKLVNGLHKYQPTASASGDGIATLTPPGTVKIFASAPVGYSSDIYLNYIVKIMKKSFQVYTPGTTTTVLRRSCVGTLKVENVLGPITVKDTEIPIGQDGARWSVPKSDPDFVCLSNTGRTANDAKYGATVACVLSKEAAALFFVYKLPGGKSSHYLKPGDADWEALADIDAAQQPIHSTMNTYFNSGNKDNANIILYSNYPPHFKFELPMSPGKGVIMAEDANKGFWLVHTAKYFPNLAGAIGDLFSNEKTKKDAAAFLCMTYSDVNLRAIAKIIDYEQPIVFFAQRSAAQATQAFYDSSEIQTLVNGLHKYQPTASTSGDGITTFTPPGPVKIFASAPVAYSSDIYSNYVVKILQKSFQVYTPGTTATVLKKSCVGTLKVENVLGPITVKDTEIPIGQDSARWSVPKSDSDFICLSNTGRTANDAKYGATVACVLSKEAATLFRNMIKKENLDACPFFVYKLPGGKSSHYLKPGEADWAALADIDAQQQPIHSTMDKYFASGNKDHANIVAYSNYPPHFKFELPMSPGKGVIMAETANKGFWLVHTAKYFPNLAGTTATLFSNEKTTKDAAAFLCMSYSDVNLRAIAKIIDYEQPIIYFTQRSASQPVQSFYDSPEIQKLVNGLQKYQPIAATSGDGVRTLTQPGTVKIFASAPVAYSSDIYSNYVVKILKKSLQVYTPGTTTTVLRKLCVGSLKVENVLGPITVKDTKIPIKQDSARWSVPKSDPDFVCLSNTGRTV
;
A
#
# COMPACT_ATOMS: atom_id res chain seq x y z
N MET A 1 4.75 -0.34 -29.22
CA MET A 1 5.31 0.87 -28.59
C MET A 1 5.24 0.73 -27.08
N SER A 2 6.34 0.35 -26.43
CA SER A 2 6.43 0.06 -24.99
C SER A 2 7.10 1.23 -24.25
N ARG A 3 6.32 2.04 -23.52
CA ARG A 3 6.84 2.94 -22.48
C ARG A 3 6.70 2.27 -21.12
N ASN A 4 7.81 2.25 -20.38
CA ASN A 4 8.03 1.51 -19.14
C ASN A 4 7.18 2.01 -17.97
N CYS A 5 6.88 1.06 -17.08
CA CYS A 5 6.16 1.29 -15.82
C CYS A 5 7.08 1.90 -14.75
N THR A 6 7.27 3.22 -14.78
CA THR A 6 7.89 4.00 -13.69
C THR A 6 6.88 5.02 -13.17
N ASP A 7 6.68 5.04 -11.85
CA ASP A 7 5.99 6.02 -10.98
C ASP A 7 4.98 5.40 -9.99
N ALA A 8 4.99 5.95 -8.77
CA ALA A 8 4.54 5.36 -7.50
C ALA A 8 3.11 5.70 -7.05
N MET A 9 2.64 4.90 -6.08
CA MET A 9 1.57 5.07 -5.05
C MET A 9 0.12 5.41 -5.45
N GLU A 10 -0.77 5.06 -4.52
CA GLU A 10 -2.22 4.81 -4.61
C GLU A 10 -3.07 5.98 -5.14
N MET A 11 -4.24 5.67 -5.71
CA MET A 11 -5.39 6.59 -5.76
C MET A 11 -6.68 5.84 -6.12
N ILE A 12 -7.68 5.95 -5.23
CA ILE A 12 -9.10 5.64 -5.39
C ILE A 12 -9.72 6.72 -6.29
N PHE A 13 -10.42 6.39 -7.39
CA PHE A 13 -11.47 7.24 -7.99
C PHE A 13 -12.40 6.44 -8.94
N TRP A 14 -13.60 6.97 -9.17
CA TRP A 14 -14.81 6.28 -9.64
C TRP A 14 -15.00 6.24 -11.16
N ALA A 15 -15.66 5.18 -11.66
CA ALA A 15 -16.32 5.15 -12.96
C ALA A 15 -17.84 4.98 -12.74
N LYS A 16 -18.64 5.94 -13.22
CA LYS A 16 -20.10 5.80 -13.31
C LYS A 16 -20.40 4.81 -14.45
N VAL A 17 -21.09 3.70 -14.16
CA VAL A 17 -21.54 2.74 -15.18
C VAL A 17 -22.68 3.40 -15.97
N VAL A 18 -22.49 3.65 -17.26
CA VAL A 18 -23.57 4.04 -18.17
C VAL A 18 -23.68 2.93 -19.20
N SER A 19 -24.54 1.97 -18.93
CA SER A 19 -24.78 0.86 -19.84
C SER A 19 -25.57 1.35 -21.04
N LYS A 20 -25.04 1.09 -22.23
CA LYS A 20 -25.65 1.52 -23.50
C LYS A 20 -25.85 0.32 -24.40
N GLY A 21 -27.09 0.07 -24.76
CA GLY A 21 -27.43 -1.04 -25.64
C GLY A 21 -28.92 -1.13 -25.95
N VAL A 22 -29.23 -2.02 -26.89
CA VAL A 22 -30.59 -2.30 -27.37
C VAL A 22 -30.81 -3.80 -27.29
N ILE A 23 -31.94 -4.22 -26.74
CA ILE A 23 -32.41 -5.61 -26.79
C ILE A 23 -33.64 -5.64 -27.68
N ILE A 24 -33.61 -6.45 -28.73
CA ILE A 24 -34.76 -6.70 -29.60
C ILE A 24 -35.04 -8.19 -29.62
N ALA A 25 -36.31 -8.56 -29.43
CA ALA A 25 -36.81 -9.90 -29.67
C ALA A 25 -37.75 -9.89 -30.89
N GLU A 26 -37.66 -10.94 -31.70
CA GLU A 26 -38.44 -11.18 -32.91
C GLU A 26 -39.23 -12.51 -32.74
N GLU A 27 -40.11 -12.82 -33.68
CA GLU A 27 -40.76 -14.12 -33.77
C GLU A 27 -39.76 -15.29 -33.90
N GLN A 28 -40.24 -16.51 -33.63
CA GLN A 28 -39.45 -17.77 -33.67
C GLN A 28 -38.37 -17.91 -32.57
N ASN A 29 -38.54 -17.28 -31.41
CA ASN A 29 -37.61 -17.32 -30.27
C ASN A 29 -36.19 -16.82 -30.61
N LYS A 30 -36.09 -15.80 -31.47
CA LYS A 30 -34.84 -15.19 -31.91
C LYS A 30 -34.84 -13.71 -31.58
N GLY A 31 -33.67 -13.16 -31.35
CA GLY A 31 -33.48 -11.73 -31.24
C GLY A 31 -32.02 -11.38 -31.15
N PHE A 32 -31.72 -10.14 -30.80
CA PHE A 32 -30.35 -9.70 -30.63
C PHE A 32 -30.18 -8.73 -29.47
N TRP A 33 -28.96 -8.71 -28.95
CA TRP A 33 -28.47 -7.70 -28.04
C TRP A 33 -27.35 -6.91 -28.74
N LEU A 34 -27.54 -5.60 -28.84
CA LEU A 34 -26.56 -4.65 -29.34
C LEU A 34 -25.99 -3.88 -28.14
N VAL A 35 -24.68 -3.93 -27.94
CA VAL A 35 -23.96 -3.09 -26.97
C VAL A 35 -23.02 -2.16 -27.71
N HIS A 36 -22.93 -0.90 -27.28
CA HIS A 36 -22.15 0.11 -27.98
C HIS A 36 -21.50 1.13 -27.04
N THR A 37 -20.50 1.84 -27.56
CA THR A 37 -19.78 2.88 -26.81
C THR A 37 -20.13 4.30 -27.22
N ALA A 38 -20.92 4.46 -28.29
CA ALA A 38 -21.28 5.77 -28.83
C ALA A 38 -21.82 6.72 -27.75
N LYS A 39 -21.25 7.93 -27.71
CA LYS A 39 -21.61 8.98 -26.73
C LYS A 39 -23.06 9.43 -26.89
N TYR A 40 -23.46 9.63 -28.14
CA TYR A 40 -24.82 9.95 -28.56
C TYR A 40 -25.31 8.83 -29.48
N PHE A 41 -26.42 8.19 -29.11
CA PHE A 41 -27.09 7.20 -29.95
C PHE A 41 -28.40 7.81 -30.46
N PRO A 42 -28.71 7.69 -31.76
CA PRO A 42 -29.88 8.32 -32.39
C PRO A 42 -31.21 7.81 -31.83
N ASN A 43 -32.26 8.60 -32.07
CA ASN A 43 -33.64 8.22 -31.78
C ASN A 43 -34.04 7.03 -32.68
N LEU A 44 -34.36 5.89 -32.08
CA LEU A 44 -34.77 4.65 -32.75
C LEU A 44 -36.14 4.73 -33.46
N ALA A 45 -36.85 5.85 -33.35
CA ALA A 45 -38.14 6.07 -34.01
C ALA A 45 -38.04 6.50 -35.50
N GLY A 46 -36.84 6.71 -36.05
CA GLY A 46 -36.61 7.13 -37.45
C GLY A 46 -36.24 5.99 -38.41
N ALA A 47 -35.98 6.30 -39.69
CA ALA A 47 -35.50 5.31 -40.65
C ALA A 47 -34.02 4.93 -40.36
N VAL A 48 -33.59 3.73 -40.76
CA VAL A 48 -32.20 3.24 -40.52
C VAL A 48 -31.15 4.21 -41.09
N GLY A 49 -31.45 4.90 -42.20
CA GLY A 49 -30.58 5.91 -42.79
C GLY A 49 -30.35 7.15 -41.92
N ASP A 50 -31.23 7.43 -40.96
CA ASP A 50 -31.18 8.62 -40.11
C ASP A 50 -30.37 8.40 -38.82
N LEU A 51 -29.90 7.17 -38.57
CA LEU A 51 -29.21 6.81 -37.34
C LEU A 51 -27.89 7.59 -37.13
N PHE A 52 -27.20 7.98 -38.20
CA PHE A 52 -25.87 8.63 -38.10
C PHE A 52 -25.77 9.93 -38.92
N THR A 53 -26.87 10.68 -39.03
CA THR A 53 -26.92 11.91 -39.83
C THR A 53 -26.60 13.19 -39.05
N ASN A 54 -26.56 13.13 -37.71
CA ASN A 54 -26.29 14.29 -36.85
C ASN A 54 -24.78 14.49 -36.64
N GLU A 55 -24.31 15.73 -36.77
CA GLU A 55 -22.91 16.11 -36.52
C GLU A 55 -22.41 15.73 -35.11
N LYS A 56 -23.32 15.59 -34.13
CA LYS A 56 -22.98 15.11 -32.78
C LYS A 56 -22.74 13.59 -32.71
N THR A 57 -23.34 12.79 -33.61
CA THR A 57 -23.20 11.33 -33.62
C THR A 57 -22.03 10.85 -34.50
N THR A 58 -21.49 11.70 -35.37
CA THR A 58 -20.39 11.36 -36.30
C THR A 58 -19.01 11.91 -35.91
N LYS A 59 -18.92 12.73 -34.84
CA LYS A 59 -17.68 13.39 -34.39
C LYS A 59 -16.67 12.48 -33.69
N GLU A 60 -17.11 11.36 -33.13
CA GLU A 60 -16.27 10.45 -32.34
C GLU A 60 -16.37 9.03 -32.92
N ALA A 61 -15.25 8.34 -33.05
CA ALA A 61 -15.24 6.91 -33.33
C ALA A 61 -15.92 6.14 -32.19
N ALA A 62 -16.65 5.08 -32.52
CA ALA A 62 -17.36 4.27 -31.55
C ALA A 62 -17.32 2.79 -31.96
N ALA A 63 -17.42 1.90 -30.98
CA ALA A 63 -17.48 0.47 -31.20
C ALA A 63 -18.89 -0.06 -30.92
N PHE A 64 -19.32 -1.01 -31.75
CA PHE A 64 -20.63 -1.66 -31.70
C PHE A 64 -20.41 -3.17 -31.76
N LEU A 65 -21.10 -3.91 -30.89
CA LEU A 65 -21.14 -5.37 -30.91
C LEU A 65 -22.60 -5.82 -30.88
N CYS A 66 -23.02 -6.48 -31.96
CA CYS A 66 -24.35 -7.05 -32.10
C CYS A 66 -24.23 -8.58 -31.99
N MET A 67 -25.04 -9.19 -31.13
CA MET A 67 -25.03 -10.63 -30.90
C MET A 67 -26.46 -11.16 -30.94
N SER A 68 -26.70 -12.13 -31.83
CA SER A 68 -28.00 -12.79 -31.96
C SER A 68 -28.12 -13.97 -31.00
N TYR A 69 -29.25 -14.07 -30.32
CA TYR A 69 -29.52 -15.04 -29.27
C TYR A 69 -30.91 -15.65 -29.41
N THR A 70 -31.12 -16.79 -28.76
CA THR A 70 -32.48 -17.27 -28.47
C THR A 70 -33.12 -16.41 -27.40
N ASP A 71 -34.45 -16.40 -27.31
CA ASP A 71 -35.19 -15.72 -26.25
C ASP A 71 -34.72 -16.10 -24.83
N VAL A 72 -34.37 -17.37 -24.62
CA VAL A 72 -33.88 -17.85 -23.32
C VAL A 72 -32.55 -17.20 -22.97
N ASN A 73 -31.63 -17.13 -23.94
CA ASN A 73 -30.34 -16.47 -23.74
C ASN A 73 -30.48 -14.95 -23.61
N LEU A 74 -31.43 -14.32 -24.31
CA LEU A 74 -31.73 -12.89 -24.14
C LEU A 74 -32.28 -12.57 -22.74
N ARG A 75 -33.13 -13.43 -22.16
CA ARG A 75 -33.59 -13.27 -20.77
C ARG A 75 -32.43 -13.39 -19.78
N ALA A 76 -31.50 -14.32 -20.04
CA ALA A 76 -30.27 -14.45 -19.24
C ALA A 76 -29.37 -13.21 -19.37
N VAL A 77 -29.23 -12.63 -20.56
CA VAL A 77 -28.53 -11.36 -20.78
C VAL A 77 -29.20 -10.23 -19.99
N ALA A 78 -30.53 -10.10 -20.09
CA ALA A 78 -31.31 -9.10 -19.37
C ALA A 78 -31.10 -9.16 -17.85
N LYS A 79 -31.10 -10.37 -17.28
CA LYS A 79 -30.86 -10.60 -15.85
C LYS A 79 -29.48 -10.14 -15.38
N ILE A 80 -28.45 -10.25 -16.23
CA ILE A 80 -27.09 -9.78 -15.90
C ILE A 80 -27.02 -8.26 -16.05
N ILE A 81 -27.61 -7.68 -17.10
CA ILE A 81 -27.67 -6.22 -17.32
C ILE A 81 -28.40 -5.52 -16.16
N ASP A 82 -29.41 -6.13 -15.56
CA ASP A 82 -30.14 -5.56 -14.43
C ASP A 82 -29.27 -5.24 -13.20
N TYR A 83 -28.13 -5.94 -13.04
CA TYR A 83 -27.16 -5.60 -12.01
C TYR A 83 -26.61 -4.18 -12.18
N GLU A 84 -26.50 -3.67 -13.42
CA GLU A 84 -25.96 -2.34 -13.70
C GLU A 84 -26.94 -1.20 -13.38
N GLN A 85 -28.20 -1.52 -13.02
CA GLN A 85 -29.30 -0.57 -12.81
C GLN A 85 -29.45 0.41 -13.98
N PRO A 86 -29.63 -0.09 -15.22
CA PRO A 86 -29.68 0.76 -16.40
C PRO A 86 -30.94 1.64 -16.41
N ILE A 87 -30.81 2.84 -16.96
CA ILE A 87 -31.96 3.68 -17.26
C ILE A 87 -32.54 3.23 -18.61
N VAL A 88 -33.77 2.71 -18.60
CA VAL A 88 -34.48 2.34 -19.83
C VAL A 88 -35.10 3.59 -20.46
N PHE A 89 -34.49 4.07 -21.53
CA PHE A 89 -34.96 5.27 -22.25
C PHE A 89 -36.19 5.03 -23.12
N PHE A 90 -36.35 3.81 -23.64
CA PHE A 90 -37.45 3.44 -24.53
C PHE A 90 -37.73 1.95 -24.39
N ALA A 91 -39.02 1.58 -24.27
CA ALA A 91 -39.47 0.21 -24.25
C ALA A 91 -40.78 0.09 -25.03
N GLN A 92 -40.90 -0.94 -25.87
CA GLN A 92 -42.08 -1.18 -26.69
C GLN A 92 -42.47 -2.66 -26.61
N ARG A 93 -43.75 -2.91 -26.30
CA ARG A 93 -44.35 -4.25 -26.29
C ARG A 93 -44.93 -4.57 -27.65
N SER A 94 -44.61 -5.75 -28.21
CA SER A 94 -45.14 -6.20 -29.50
C SER A 94 -46.66 -6.52 -29.43
N ALA A 95 -47.35 -6.41 -30.57
CA ALA A 95 -48.74 -6.85 -30.72
C ALA A 95 -48.88 -8.37 -30.96
N THR A 96 -47.78 -9.08 -31.26
CA THR A 96 -47.77 -10.52 -31.57
C THR A 96 -47.62 -11.39 -30.31
N PRO A 97 -48.45 -12.44 -30.10
CA PRO A 97 -48.47 -13.22 -28.87
C PRO A 97 -47.14 -13.92 -28.52
N ALA A 98 -46.42 -14.43 -29.53
CA ALA A 98 -45.13 -15.11 -29.33
C ALA A 98 -44.06 -14.18 -28.74
N THR A 99 -44.02 -12.93 -29.18
CA THR A 99 -43.04 -11.93 -28.74
C THR A 99 -43.50 -11.17 -27.48
N GLN A 100 -44.81 -11.13 -27.20
CA GLN A 100 -45.35 -10.61 -25.92
C GLN A 100 -44.83 -11.39 -24.71
N ALA A 101 -44.74 -12.72 -24.81
CA ALA A 101 -44.23 -13.57 -23.75
C ALA A 101 -42.75 -13.29 -23.38
N PHE A 102 -41.97 -12.69 -24.28
CA PHE A 102 -40.63 -12.20 -23.96
C PHE A 102 -40.69 -10.91 -23.15
N TYR A 103 -41.44 -9.90 -23.62
CA TYR A 103 -41.59 -8.62 -22.95
C TYR A 103 -42.19 -8.75 -21.55
N ASP A 104 -43.17 -9.64 -21.37
CA ASP A 104 -43.89 -9.84 -20.12
C ASP A 104 -43.12 -10.71 -19.10
N SER A 105 -41.94 -11.21 -19.46
CA SER A 105 -41.11 -12.00 -18.55
C SER A 105 -40.59 -11.17 -17.39
N SER A 106 -40.41 -11.82 -16.23
CA SER A 106 -39.95 -11.17 -15.00
C SER A 106 -38.65 -10.39 -15.17
N GLU A 107 -37.70 -10.92 -15.94
CA GLU A 107 -36.39 -10.34 -16.18
C GLU A 107 -36.50 -9.04 -16.97
N ILE A 108 -37.32 -9.03 -18.03
CA ILE A 108 -37.53 -7.83 -18.87
C ILE A 108 -38.39 -6.80 -18.14
N GLN A 109 -39.43 -7.25 -17.40
CA GLN A 109 -40.24 -6.36 -16.58
C GLN A 109 -39.46 -5.73 -15.43
N THR A 110 -38.46 -6.41 -14.86
CA THR A 110 -37.60 -5.82 -13.82
C THR A 110 -36.74 -4.71 -14.39
N LEU A 111 -36.16 -4.91 -15.58
CA LEU A 111 -35.41 -3.87 -16.30
C LEU A 111 -36.28 -2.66 -16.65
N VAL A 112 -37.49 -2.89 -17.15
CA VAL A 112 -38.40 -1.80 -17.58
C VAL A 112 -38.95 -1.01 -16.38
N ASN A 113 -39.30 -1.69 -15.28
CA ASN A 113 -39.98 -1.06 -14.14
C ASN A 113 -39.03 -0.52 -13.05
N GLY A 114 -37.71 -0.74 -13.17
CA GLY A 114 -36.70 -0.16 -12.27
C GLY A 114 -36.68 -0.73 -10.84
N LEU A 115 -37.21 -1.95 -10.63
CA LEU A 115 -37.30 -2.60 -9.31
C LEU A 115 -36.04 -3.43 -9.00
N HIS A 116 -34.89 -2.78 -8.91
CA HIS A 116 -33.60 -3.46 -8.74
C HIS A 116 -33.38 -3.93 -7.28
N LYS A 117 -33.17 -5.23 -7.06
CA LYS A 117 -32.85 -5.80 -5.73
C LYS A 117 -31.76 -6.86 -5.84
N TYR A 118 -30.50 -6.53 -5.57
CA TYR A 118 -29.44 -7.56 -5.49
C TYR A 118 -28.36 -7.33 -4.42
N GLN A 119 -28.12 -8.38 -3.66
CA GLN A 119 -26.86 -8.80 -3.04
C GLN A 119 -26.57 -10.17 -3.68
N PRO A 120 -25.39 -10.45 -4.27
CA PRO A 120 -24.14 -9.69 -4.26
C PRO A 120 -24.11 -8.50 -5.24
N THR A 121 -23.05 -7.69 -5.16
CA THR A 121 -22.91 -6.38 -5.81
C THR A 121 -22.26 -6.44 -7.20
N ALA A 122 -21.91 -7.62 -7.68
CA ALA A 122 -21.47 -7.90 -9.05
C ALA A 122 -21.75 -9.37 -9.41
N SER A 123 -22.00 -9.63 -10.70
CA SER A 123 -22.38 -10.94 -11.20
C SER A 123 -21.79 -11.22 -12.58
N ALA A 124 -21.75 -12.50 -12.94
CA ALA A 124 -21.34 -12.98 -14.25
C ALA A 124 -22.34 -14.02 -14.75
N SER A 125 -22.46 -14.18 -16.07
CA SER A 125 -23.42 -15.10 -16.72
C SER A 125 -23.11 -16.61 -16.54
N GLY A 126 -22.47 -17.01 -15.44
CA GLY A 126 -22.10 -18.41 -15.16
C GLY A 126 -21.20 -19.03 -16.25
N ASP A 127 -21.68 -20.12 -16.85
CA ASP A 127 -20.99 -20.84 -17.93
C ASP A 127 -20.97 -20.08 -19.27
N GLY A 128 -21.80 -19.03 -19.41
CA GLY A 128 -21.91 -18.20 -20.62
C GLY A 128 -23.26 -18.35 -21.34
N VAL A 129 -23.56 -17.41 -22.25
CA VAL A 129 -24.71 -17.46 -23.17
C VAL A 129 -24.24 -17.72 -24.59
N THR A 130 -24.92 -18.59 -25.33
CA THR A 130 -24.50 -19.00 -26.68
C THR A 130 -25.23 -18.21 -27.76
N THR A 131 -24.49 -17.65 -28.72
CA THR A 131 -25.06 -16.96 -29.90
C THR A 131 -25.67 -17.94 -30.89
N LEU A 132 -26.56 -17.45 -31.76
CA LEU A 132 -27.23 -18.27 -32.78
C LEU A 132 -26.28 -18.73 -33.90
N THR A 133 -25.56 -17.80 -34.54
CA THR A 133 -24.70 -18.12 -35.70
C THR A 133 -23.54 -17.12 -35.83
N PRO A 134 -22.26 -17.56 -35.81
CA PRO A 134 -21.80 -18.88 -35.34
C PRO A 134 -22.12 -19.08 -33.85
N ALA A 135 -22.19 -20.34 -33.41
CA ALA A 135 -22.43 -20.66 -32.01
C ALA A 135 -21.17 -20.39 -31.17
N VAL A 136 -21.12 -19.21 -30.53
CA VAL A 136 -20.01 -18.76 -29.68
C VAL A 136 -20.52 -18.59 -28.26
N THR A 137 -19.78 -19.10 -27.28
CA THR A 137 -20.10 -18.89 -25.86
C THR A 137 -19.59 -17.52 -25.42
N VAL A 138 -20.50 -16.66 -25.00
CA VAL A 138 -20.22 -15.29 -24.53
C VAL A 138 -20.37 -15.24 -23.01
N LYS A 139 -19.35 -14.77 -22.31
CA LYS A 139 -19.42 -14.48 -20.87
C LYS A 139 -19.67 -13.00 -20.64
N ILE A 140 -20.74 -12.70 -19.92
CA ILE A 140 -21.18 -11.34 -19.60
C ILE A 140 -20.86 -11.07 -18.14
N PHE A 141 -20.31 -9.89 -17.86
CA PHE A 141 -19.99 -9.41 -16.52
C PHE A 141 -20.72 -8.09 -16.27
N ALA A 142 -21.33 -7.95 -15.11
CA ALA A 142 -22.02 -6.73 -14.70
C ALA A 142 -21.79 -6.47 -13.21
N SER A 143 -21.74 -5.20 -12.82
CA SER A 143 -21.60 -4.79 -11.42
C SER A 143 -22.59 -3.69 -11.07
N ALA A 144 -23.15 -3.78 -9.88
CA ALA A 144 -24.04 -2.77 -9.34
C ALA A 144 -23.30 -1.48 -8.97
N PRO A 145 -23.98 -0.32 -9.03
CA PRO A 145 -23.48 0.90 -8.43
C PRO A 145 -23.51 0.75 -6.90
N VAL A 146 -22.44 0.21 -6.31
CA VAL A 146 -22.30 0.09 -4.86
C VAL A 146 -21.58 1.30 -4.27
N ALA A 147 -21.87 1.61 -3.00
CA ALA A 147 -21.18 2.62 -2.18
C ALA A 147 -19.66 2.40 -1.97
N TYR A 148 -19.08 1.35 -2.57
CA TYR A 148 -17.64 1.06 -2.60
C TYR A 148 -17.17 0.87 -4.05
N SER A 149 -16.22 1.72 -4.45
CA SER A 149 -15.56 1.73 -5.75
C SER A 149 -14.77 0.43 -6.02
N SER A 150 -15.19 -0.36 -6.99
CA SER A 150 -14.42 -1.54 -7.42
C SER A 150 -14.24 -1.55 -8.94
N ASP A 151 -12.99 -1.52 -9.41
CA ASP A 151 -12.67 -1.74 -10.83
C ASP A 151 -13.12 -3.16 -11.22
N ILE A 152 -14.16 -3.28 -12.05
CA ILE A 152 -14.74 -4.57 -12.44
C ILE A 152 -13.69 -5.50 -13.05
N TYR A 153 -12.71 -4.94 -13.76
CA TYR A 153 -11.63 -5.73 -14.33
C TYR A 153 -10.75 -6.30 -13.24
N SER A 154 -10.23 -5.43 -12.37
CA SER A 154 -9.28 -5.81 -11.31
C SER A 154 -9.91 -6.69 -10.23
N ASN A 155 -11.20 -6.50 -9.95
CA ASN A 155 -11.87 -7.16 -8.84
C ASN A 155 -12.67 -8.40 -9.24
N TYR A 156 -13.12 -8.49 -10.50
CA TYR A 156 -14.01 -9.54 -10.96
C TYR A 156 -13.52 -10.22 -12.24
N VAL A 157 -13.37 -9.49 -13.36
CA VAL A 157 -13.07 -10.09 -14.67
C VAL A 157 -11.75 -10.86 -14.65
N VAL A 158 -10.66 -10.26 -14.13
CA VAL A 158 -9.38 -10.97 -14.05
C VAL A 158 -9.46 -12.17 -13.12
N LYS A 159 -10.17 -12.08 -11.98
CA LYS A 159 -10.26 -13.17 -11.00
C LYS A 159 -11.09 -14.35 -11.50
N ILE A 160 -12.20 -14.09 -12.18
CA ILE A 160 -13.09 -15.12 -12.74
C ILE A 160 -12.43 -15.79 -13.95
N LEU A 161 -11.85 -15.00 -14.85
CA LEU A 161 -11.19 -15.53 -16.04
C LEU A 161 -9.77 -16.04 -15.78
N ARG A 162 -9.20 -15.74 -14.60
CA ARG A 162 -7.82 -16.07 -14.18
C ARG A 162 -6.75 -15.64 -15.18
N LYS A 163 -6.98 -14.52 -15.88
CA LYS A 163 -6.11 -13.98 -16.93
C LYS A 163 -5.82 -12.50 -16.71
N SER A 164 -4.66 -12.05 -17.19
CA SER A 164 -4.31 -10.63 -17.22
C SER A 164 -4.86 -9.97 -18.49
N PHE A 165 -5.38 -8.75 -18.37
CA PHE A 165 -6.04 -8.02 -19.45
C PHE A 165 -5.34 -6.71 -19.77
N GLN A 166 -5.33 -6.35 -21.05
CA GLN A 166 -5.09 -5.01 -21.55
C GLN A 166 -6.45 -4.37 -21.82
N VAL A 167 -6.71 -3.22 -21.22
CA VAL A 167 -7.98 -2.49 -21.30
C VAL A 167 -7.73 -1.17 -22.00
N TYR A 168 -8.34 -0.99 -23.17
CA TYR A 168 -8.37 0.27 -23.87
C TYR A 168 -9.46 1.17 -23.30
N THR A 169 -9.07 2.40 -22.96
CA THR A 169 -9.99 3.43 -22.50
C THR A 169 -9.49 4.78 -23.02
N PRO A 170 -10.33 5.54 -23.75
CA PRO A 170 -9.94 6.84 -24.29
C PRO A 170 -9.64 7.81 -23.14
N GLY A 171 -8.46 8.41 -23.17
CA GLY A 171 -7.98 9.31 -22.11
C GLY A 171 -6.45 9.41 -22.00
N THR A 172 -5.99 10.14 -20.99
CA THR A 172 -4.57 10.29 -20.61
C THR A 172 -4.27 9.53 -19.32
N THR A 173 -3.00 9.46 -18.90
CA THR A 173 -2.60 8.83 -17.62
C THR A 173 -3.23 9.49 -16.39
N THR A 174 -3.72 10.73 -16.52
CA THR A 174 -4.39 11.48 -15.46
C THR A 174 -5.90 11.28 -15.48
N THR A 175 -6.48 10.90 -16.62
CA THR A 175 -7.92 10.70 -16.78
C THR A 175 -8.32 9.22 -16.86
N VAL A 176 -7.39 8.29 -16.61
CA VAL A 176 -7.60 6.83 -16.67
C VAL A 176 -7.09 6.19 -15.39
N LEU A 177 -7.95 5.38 -14.74
CA LEU A 177 -7.67 4.60 -13.53
C LEU A 177 -6.32 3.94 -13.69
N ARG A 178 -5.40 4.16 -12.76
CA ARG A 178 -4.04 3.61 -12.86
C ARG A 178 -4.10 2.10 -13.07
N ARG A 179 -3.16 1.58 -13.87
CA ARG A 179 -2.99 0.14 -14.10
C ARG A 179 -2.97 -0.61 -12.76
N SER A 180 -3.76 -1.68 -12.65
CA SER A 180 -3.74 -2.52 -11.46
C SER A 180 -2.66 -3.58 -11.65
N CYS A 181 -1.55 -3.39 -10.95
CA CYS A 181 -0.40 -4.29 -10.98
C CYS A 181 -0.20 -5.00 -9.64
N VAL A 182 -1.19 -4.95 -8.75
CA VAL A 182 -1.16 -5.55 -7.42
C VAL A 182 -1.83 -6.93 -7.48
N GLY A 183 -1.08 -7.98 -7.19
CA GLY A 183 -1.51 -9.39 -7.30
C GLY A 183 -0.96 -10.13 -8.54
N THR A 184 -1.29 -11.42 -8.69
CA THR A 184 -0.80 -12.30 -9.77
C THR A 184 -1.43 -12.01 -11.14
N LEU A 185 -2.58 -11.35 -11.18
CA LEU A 185 -3.32 -11.03 -12.41
C LEU A 185 -3.34 -9.52 -12.61
N LYS A 186 -2.96 -9.06 -13.80
CA LYS A 186 -2.71 -7.65 -14.11
C LYS A 186 -3.80 -7.06 -14.99
N VAL A 187 -4.11 -5.77 -14.77
CA VAL A 187 -4.94 -4.95 -15.64
C VAL A 187 -4.13 -3.76 -16.14
N GLU A 188 -3.71 -3.82 -17.39
CA GLU A 188 -2.92 -2.78 -18.06
C GLU A 188 -3.82 -1.84 -18.86
N ASN A 189 -3.48 -0.56 -18.93
CA ASN A 189 -4.20 0.39 -19.78
C ASN A 189 -3.55 0.50 -21.14
N VAL A 190 -4.35 0.44 -22.19
CA VAL A 190 -3.99 0.92 -23.52
C VAL A 190 -4.53 2.34 -23.63
N LEU A 191 -3.62 3.31 -23.77
CA LEU A 191 -3.95 4.72 -23.98
C LEU A 191 -3.69 5.04 -25.45
N GLY A 192 -4.56 5.82 -26.09
CA GLY A 192 -4.46 6.11 -27.52
C GLY A 192 -3.19 6.89 -27.93
N PRO A 193 -3.09 7.37 -29.18
CA PRO A 193 -3.99 7.08 -30.30
C PRO A 193 -3.96 5.60 -30.72
N ILE A 194 -5.02 5.11 -31.36
CA ILE A 194 -5.10 3.74 -31.89
C ILE A 194 -5.06 3.76 -33.41
N THR A 195 -4.56 2.67 -34.01
CA THR A 195 -4.55 2.51 -35.47
C THR A 195 -5.45 1.35 -35.85
N ILE A 196 -6.45 1.61 -36.68
CA ILE A 196 -7.31 0.60 -37.27
C ILE A 196 -7.07 0.60 -38.77
N LYS A 197 -6.49 -0.49 -39.31
CA LYS A 197 -6.27 -0.72 -40.75
C LYS A 197 -5.77 0.56 -41.47
N ASP A 198 -4.68 1.11 -40.94
CA ASP A 198 -3.95 2.30 -41.41
C ASP A 198 -4.53 3.68 -41.06
N THR A 199 -5.71 3.75 -40.43
CA THR A 199 -6.27 5.01 -39.93
C THR A 199 -5.93 5.22 -38.46
N VAL A 200 -5.25 6.33 -38.15
CA VAL A 200 -4.93 6.74 -36.78
C VAL A 200 -6.09 7.53 -36.21
N ILE A 201 -6.68 7.05 -35.12
CA ILE A 201 -7.75 7.74 -34.39
C ILE A 201 -7.13 8.40 -33.16
N GLN A 202 -7.31 9.71 -33.02
CA GLN A 202 -6.72 10.47 -31.91
C GLN A 202 -7.49 10.24 -30.61
N LYS A 203 -6.81 10.42 -29.47
CA LYS A 203 -7.36 10.16 -28.12
C LYS A 203 -8.67 10.91 -27.80
N GLY A 204 -8.88 12.09 -28.38
CA GLY A 204 -10.08 12.92 -28.18
C GLY A 204 -11.18 12.68 -29.20
N GLU A 205 -10.93 11.83 -30.19
CA GLU A 205 -11.82 11.52 -31.31
C GLU A 205 -12.37 10.08 -31.19
N ASP A 206 -12.16 9.42 -30.05
CA ASP A 206 -12.54 8.02 -29.84
C ASP A 206 -13.33 7.83 -28.54
N SER A 207 -14.47 7.13 -28.65
CA SER A 207 -15.33 6.73 -27.54
C SER A 207 -15.26 5.22 -27.26
N ALA A 208 -14.58 4.43 -28.10
CA ALA A 208 -14.50 2.98 -28.00
C ALA A 208 -13.82 2.51 -26.71
N ARG A 209 -14.34 1.46 -26.09
CA ARG A 209 -13.75 0.81 -24.92
C ARG A 209 -13.78 -0.70 -25.09
N TRP A 210 -12.62 -1.31 -25.05
CA TRP A 210 -12.45 -2.73 -25.29
C TRP A 210 -11.31 -3.27 -24.45
N SER A 211 -11.25 -4.59 -24.29
CA SER A 211 -10.14 -5.24 -23.60
C SER A 211 -9.81 -6.59 -24.21
N VAL A 212 -8.55 -6.99 -24.08
CA VAL A 212 -8.01 -8.24 -24.62
C VAL A 212 -7.07 -8.89 -23.60
N PRO A 213 -6.98 -10.22 -23.53
CA PRO A 213 -6.00 -10.90 -22.69
C PRO A 213 -4.58 -10.65 -23.20
N LYS A 214 -3.60 -10.57 -22.29
CA LYS A 214 -2.21 -10.26 -22.66
C LYS A 214 -1.45 -11.42 -23.34
N SER A 215 -1.86 -12.66 -23.09
CA SER A 215 -1.14 -13.88 -23.48
C SER A 215 -1.94 -14.81 -24.38
N ASP A 216 -3.10 -14.36 -24.88
CA ASP A 216 -4.06 -15.20 -25.60
C ASP A 216 -4.78 -14.35 -26.65
N SER A 217 -4.74 -14.78 -27.92
CA SER A 217 -5.26 -14.04 -29.08
C SER A 217 -6.74 -14.28 -29.36
N ASP A 218 -7.39 -15.19 -28.65
CA ASP A 218 -8.68 -15.74 -29.09
C ASP A 218 -9.91 -15.02 -28.48
N PHE A 219 -9.69 -13.98 -27.66
CA PHE A 219 -10.74 -13.26 -26.94
C PHE A 219 -10.66 -11.74 -27.13
N ILE A 220 -11.81 -11.13 -27.43
CA ILE A 220 -12.02 -9.68 -27.35
C ILE A 220 -13.25 -9.39 -26.50
N CYS A 221 -13.15 -8.41 -25.62
CA CYS A 221 -14.25 -7.95 -24.79
C CYS A 221 -14.59 -6.51 -25.18
N LEU A 222 -15.82 -6.26 -25.66
CA LEU A 222 -16.34 -4.91 -25.77
C LEU A 222 -16.90 -4.47 -24.42
N SER A 223 -16.72 -3.20 -24.05
CA SER A 223 -17.17 -2.70 -22.76
C SER A 223 -17.86 -1.35 -22.92
N ASN A 224 -18.98 -1.18 -22.23
CA ASN A 224 -19.74 0.08 -22.16
C ASN A 224 -19.15 1.05 -21.13
N THR A 225 -18.29 0.53 -20.25
CA THR A 225 -17.54 1.25 -19.22
C THR A 225 -16.06 1.05 -19.44
N GLY A 226 -15.25 1.99 -18.98
CA GLY A 226 -13.81 1.76 -18.96
C GLY A 226 -13.15 2.44 -17.79
N ARG A 227 -11.84 2.34 -17.78
CA ARG A 227 -11.01 2.67 -16.63
C ARG A 227 -10.74 4.17 -16.58
N THR A 228 -11.73 5.06 -16.53
CA THR A 228 -11.52 6.53 -16.50
C THR A 228 -11.41 7.08 -15.06
N LEU A 229 -10.41 7.92 -14.77
CA LEU A 229 -10.42 8.92 -13.69
C LEU A 229 -11.11 10.16 -14.27
N GLY A 230 -12.30 10.53 -13.80
CA GLY A 230 -12.78 11.87 -14.13
C GLY A 230 -11.97 12.88 -13.33
N VAL A 231 -10.92 13.52 -13.89
CA VAL A 231 -10.43 14.87 -13.52
C VAL A 231 -9.52 15.59 -14.54
N THR A 232 -9.94 16.77 -14.99
CA THR A 232 -9.13 17.96 -15.36
C THR A 232 -9.09 18.91 -14.13
N PRO A 233 -8.06 19.74 -13.91
CA PRO A 233 -7.78 20.43 -12.64
C PRO A 233 -8.97 21.16 -11.96
N ILE A 234 -8.92 21.08 -10.63
CA ILE A 234 -9.87 21.28 -9.53
C ILE A 234 -10.16 22.78 -9.26
N ASP A 235 -11.43 23.16 -9.03
CA ASP A 235 -11.74 24.50 -8.48
C ASP A 235 -12.70 24.52 -7.26
N TYR A 236 -13.51 23.48 -7.01
CA TYR A 236 -14.55 23.49 -5.98
C TYR A 236 -14.09 22.87 -4.64
N GLN A 237 -13.50 23.69 -3.77
CA GLN A 237 -13.19 23.35 -2.37
C GLN A 237 -13.13 24.62 -1.51
N CYS A 238 -13.00 24.49 -0.18
CA CYS A 238 -12.76 25.66 0.67
C CYS A 238 -11.39 26.26 0.30
N LYS A 239 -11.35 27.59 0.18
CA LYS A 239 -10.15 28.35 -0.20
C LYS A 239 -9.92 29.54 0.71
N GLU A 240 -8.67 29.89 0.92
CA GLU A 240 -8.22 31.22 1.34
C GLU A 240 -7.21 31.71 0.31
N GLN A 241 -7.38 32.93 -0.22
CA GLN A 241 -6.64 33.36 -1.43
C GLN A 241 -6.85 32.34 -2.57
N ASP A 242 -5.76 31.91 -3.20
CA ASP A 242 -5.69 30.83 -4.17
C ASP A 242 -5.32 29.48 -3.52
N ASN A 243 -5.17 29.46 -2.19
CA ASN A 243 -4.78 28.26 -1.45
C ASN A 243 -5.99 27.43 -1.06
N ASP A 244 -5.90 26.18 -1.42
CA ASP A 244 -6.79 25.11 -1.01
C ASP A 244 -6.69 24.86 0.50
N VAL A 245 -7.81 24.97 1.22
CA VAL A 245 -7.89 24.67 2.66
C VAL A 245 -8.92 23.57 2.94
N ASP A 246 -8.65 22.79 3.98
CA ASP A 246 -9.48 21.63 4.31
C ASP A 246 -10.75 21.98 5.08
N TRP A 247 -10.62 22.95 5.97
CA TRP A 247 -11.73 23.57 6.64
C TRP A 247 -11.34 24.98 7.04
N PHE A 248 -12.34 25.82 7.29
CA PHE A 248 -12.15 27.08 8.01
C PHE A 248 -13.37 27.35 8.87
N PHE A 249 -13.17 28.08 9.96
CA PHE A 249 -14.27 28.56 10.81
C PHE A 249 -14.25 30.08 10.82
N VAL A 250 -15.37 30.74 10.49
CA VAL A 250 -15.51 32.20 10.53
C VAL A 250 -16.62 32.58 11.50
N TYR A 251 -16.34 33.54 12.38
CA TYR A 251 -17.30 34.21 13.26
C TYR A 251 -17.45 35.66 12.82
N LYS A 252 -18.58 36.00 12.20
CA LYS A 252 -18.94 37.37 11.83
C LYS A 252 -19.43 38.12 13.05
N LEU A 253 -18.88 39.31 13.32
CA LEU A 253 -19.24 40.19 14.45
C LEU A 253 -20.50 41.01 14.15
N PRO A 254 -21.34 41.38 15.13
CA PRO A 254 -22.59 42.11 14.88
C PRO A 254 -22.34 43.54 14.38
N GLY A 255 -23.35 44.15 13.73
CA GLY A 255 -23.33 45.55 13.32
C GLY A 255 -22.41 45.90 12.15
N GLY A 256 -21.89 44.91 11.40
CA GLY A 256 -20.98 45.17 10.28
C GLY A 256 -20.49 43.91 9.56
N LYS A 257 -19.48 44.11 8.72
CA LYS A 257 -18.81 43.05 7.93
C LYS A 257 -17.56 42.47 8.61
N SER A 258 -17.17 42.97 9.78
CA SER A 258 -16.01 42.47 10.53
C SER A 258 -16.22 41.03 10.98
N SER A 259 -15.13 40.27 11.02
CA SER A 259 -15.15 38.86 11.38
C SER A 259 -13.82 38.39 11.96
N HIS A 260 -13.87 37.26 12.65
CA HIS A 260 -12.70 36.51 13.07
C HIS A 260 -12.72 35.14 12.42
N HIS A 261 -11.57 34.60 12.06
CA HIS A 261 -11.51 33.26 11.48
C HIS A 261 -10.39 32.40 12.07
N LEU A 262 -10.55 31.09 11.88
CA LEU A 262 -9.58 30.04 12.22
C LEU A 262 -9.32 29.18 10.99
N LEU A 263 -8.06 28.80 10.81
CA LEU A 263 -7.57 27.93 9.74
C LEU A 263 -6.83 26.73 10.33
N PRO A 264 -6.68 25.61 9.59
CA PRO A 264 -6.10 24.37 10.09
C PRO A 264 -4.65 24.53 10.56
N ASN A 265 -3.87 25.38 9.87
CA ASN A 265 -2.41 25.54 10.07
C ASN A 265 -2.03 26.77 10.90
N ALA A 266 -3.00 27.52 11.45
CA ALA A 266 -2.78 28.81 12.12
C ALA A 266 -3.36 28.89 13.55
N ALA A 267 -3.92 27.81 14.09
CA ALA A 267 -4.85 27.84 15.22
C ALA A 267 -4.19 27.97 16.62
N THR A 268 -3.30 28.93 16.84
CA THR A 268 -2.97 29.36 18.21
C THR A 268 -3.95 30.43 18.73
N ASP A 269 -4.56 31.23 17.85
CA ASP A 269 -5.58 32.24 18.18
C ASP A 269 -6.42 32.65 16.94
N TRP A 270 -7.50 33.41 17.15
CA TRP A 270 -8.37 33.97 16.11
C TRP A 270 -7.68 35.04 15.26
N SER A 271 -7.86 34.98 13.94
CA SER A 271 -7.38 36.02 13.00
C SER A 271 -8.49 37.04 12.71
N ALA A 272 -8.22 38.33 12.93
CA ALA A 272 -9.18 39.39 12.66
C ALA A 272 -9.22 39.75 11.16
N VAL A 273 -10.42 39.98 10.66
CA VAL A 273 -10.72 40.37 9.27
C VAL A 273 -11.69 41.54 9.32
N GLU A 274 -11.28 42.67 8.77
CA GLU A 274 -12.09 43.91 8.75
C GLU A 274 -13.40 43.72 7.97
N THR A 275 -13.34 43.01 6.85
CA THR A 275 -14.50 42.76 5.99
C THR A 275 -14.51 41.30 5.50
N ILE A 276 -15.55 40.55 5.86
CA ILE A 276 -15.67 39.11 5.61
C ILE A 276 -15.64 38.72 4.12
N ASP A 277 -16.15 39.58 3.23
CA ASP A 277 -16.20 39.39 1.78
C ASP A 277 -15.10 40.16 1.02
N ASP A 278 -14.03 40.59 1.69
CA ASP A 278 -12.85 41.13 1.02
C ASP A 278 -12.14 40.07 0.17
N GLN A 279 -11.54 40.52 -0.93
CA GLN A 279 -10.68 39.68 -1.77
C GLN A 279 -9.65 38.96 -0.89
N ASN A 280 -9.31 37.72 -1.27
CA ASN A 280 -8.35 36.86 -0.58
C ASN A 280 -8.78 36.32 0.79
N LYS A 281 -9.94 36.69 1.33
CA LYS A 281 -10.45 36.11 2.59
C LYS A 281 -11.19 34.79 2.36
N PRO A 282 -11.24 33.89 3.36
CA PRO A 282 -11.77 32.54 3.16
C PRO A 282 -13.20 32.49 2.58
N MET A 283 -14.08 33.37 3.08
CA MET A 283 -15.47 33.45 2.61
C MET A 283 -15.56 33.95 1.16
N HIS A 284 -14.82 35.02 0.83
CA HIS A 284 -14.74 35.54 -0.54
C HIS A 284 -14.19 34.46 -1.48
N SER A 285 -12.96 33.98 -1.24
CA SER A 285 -12.29 33.01 -2.12
C SER A 285 -13.14 31.78 -2.40
N THR A 286 -13.78 31.23 -1.37
CA THR A 286 -14.63 30.03 -1.50
C THR A 286 -15.92 30.29 -2.26
N MET A 287 -16.66 31.35 -1.92
CA MET A 287 -17.93 31.64 -2.61
C MET A 287 -17.71 32.19 -4.03
N ASN A 288 -16.54 32.80 -4.29
CA ASN A 288 -16.18 33.33 -5.60
C ASN A 288 -16.02 32.23 -6.66
N ILE A 289 -15.69 30.99 -6.25
CA ILE A 289 -15.59 29.82 -7.14
C ILE A 289 -16.88 29.67 -7.97
N TYR A 290 -18.03 29.97 -7.39
CA TYR A 290 -19.31 29.98 -8.11
C TYR A 290 -19.73 31.38 -8.54
N ILE A 291 -19.69 32.37 -7.64
CA ILE A 291 -20.25 33.71 -7.91
C ILE A 291 -19.49 34.45 -9.01
N GLY A 292 -18.17 34.35 -9.04
CA GLY A 292 -17.30 34.98 -10.04
C GLY A 292 -17.06 34.12 -11.29
N SER A 293 -17.55 32.88 -11.32
CA SER A 293 -17.33 31.97 -12.44
C SER A 293 -18.13 32.38 -13.69
N GLN A 294 -17.47 32.32 -14.85
CA GLN A 294 -18.11 32.46 -16.16
C GLN A 294 -18.88 31.19 -16.58
N ASN A 295 -18.66 30.07 -15.88
CA ASN A 295 -19.24 28.77 -16.19
C ASN A 295 -20.23 28.29 -15.11
N LYS A 296 -20.98 29.21 -14.49
CA LYS A 296 -21.99 28.86 -13.45
C LYS A 296 -22.91 27.70 -13.85
N PRO A 297 -23.39 27.57 -15.11
CA PRO A 297 -24.23 26.44 -15.50
C PRO A 297 -23.57 25.07 -15.32
N ASN A 298 -22.25 24.98 -15.17
CA ASN A 298 -21.51 23.73 -15.05
C ASN A 298 -21.31 23.26 -13.60
N THR A 299 -21.84 24.00 -12.62
CA THR A 299 -21.70 23.67 -11.19
C THR A 299 -22.96 23.01 -10.64
N ASN A 300 -22.80 21.97 -9.82
CA ASN A 300 -23.89 21.51 -8.96
C ASN A 300 -23.87 22.29 -7.65
N ILE A 301 -25.02 22.83 -7.27
CA ILE A 301 -25.16 23.59 -6.03
C ILE A 301 -26.52 23.32 -5.41
N VAL A 302 -26.52 23.15 -4.09
CA VAL A 302 -27.72 23.06 -3.26
C VAL A 302 -27.53 23.99 -2.09
N ALA A 303 -28.36 25.03 -1.99
CA ALA A 303 -28.38 25.95 -0.86
C ALA A 303 -29.72 25.83 -0.12
N TYR A 304 -29.64 25.72 1.20
CA TYR A 304 -30.78 25.51 2.06
C TYR A 304 -30.75 26.46 3.25
N SER A 305 -31.92 26.93 3.68
CA SER A 305 -32.09 27.87 4.79
C SER A 305 -33.58 28.03 5.12
N ASN A 306 -33.94 28.11 6.40
CA ASN A 306 -35.28 28.60 6.81
C ASN A 306 -35.43 30.13 6.78
N TYR A 307 -34.34 30.82 6.44
CA TYR A 307 -34.29 32.26 6.20
C TYR A 307 -33.58 32.53 4.86
N PRO A 308 -34.17 32.17 3.72
CA PRO A 308 -33.57 32.42 2.41
C PRO A 308 -33.37 33.92 2.13
N PRO A 309 -32.49 34.27 1.18
CA PRO A 309 -32.41 35.64 0.66
C PRO A 309 -33.78 36.14 0.17
N HIS A 310 -34.05 37.43 0.32
CA HIS A 310 -35.28 38.12 -0.11
C HIS A 310 -36.60 37.78 0.61
N PHE A 311 -36.65 36.75 1.46
CA PHE A 311 -37.83 36.47 2.28
C PHE A 311 -38.01 37.52 3.37
N LYS A 312 -39.26 37.82 3.76
CA LYS A 312 -39.56 38.83 4.80
C LYS A 312 -39.68 38.22 6.21
N PHE A 313 -39.85 36.91 6.32
CA PHE A 313 -40.12 36.20 7.58
C PHE A 313 -39.47 34.80 7.58
N GLU A 314 -39.34 34.21 8.76
CA GLU A 314 -38.84 32.85 8.97
C GLU A 314 -39.83 31.80 8.47
N LEU A 315 -39.34 30.78 7.78
CA LEU A 315 -40.17 29.64 7.39
C LEU A 315 -40.31 28.66 8.57
N PRO A 316 -41.52 28.15 8.88
CA PRO A 316 -41.84 27.38 10.09
C PRO A 316 -41.40 25.90 9.98
N MET A 317 -40.17 25.65 9.52
CA MET A 317 -39.57 24.31 9.43
C MET A 317 -38.19 24.32 10.09
N SER A 318 -37.37 23.32 9.74
CA SER A 318 -36.04 23.14 10.30
C SER A 318 -35.13 24.36 10.16
N PRO A 319 -34.42 24.78 11.22
CA PRO A 319 -33.56 25.97 11.19
C PRO A 319 -32.23 25.77 10.43
N GLY A 320 -32.00 24.58 9.86
CA GLY A 320 -30.85 24.20 9.04
C GLY A 320 -30.51 25.20 7.96
N LYS A 321 -29.22 25.59 7.88
CA LYS A 321 -28.70 26.43 6.80
C LYS A 321 -27.35 25.93 6.30
N GLY A 322 -27.13 26.03 4.99
CA GLY A 322 -25.88 25.64 4.38
C GLY A 322 -25.89 25.64 2.87
N VAL A 323 -24.71 25.36 2.31
CA VAL A 323 -24.44 25.32 0.88
C VAL A 323 -23.57 24.11 0.59
N ILE A 324 -24.01 23.28 -0.36
CA ILE A 324 -23.21 22.19 -0.93
C ILE A 324 -22.89 22.58 -2.36
N MET A 325 -21.61 22.62 -2.71
CA MET A 325 -21.16 22.83 -4.09
C MET A 325 -20.22 21.72 -4.52
N ALA A 326 -20.41 21.23 -5.74
CA ALA A 326 -19.56 20.18 -6.31
C ALA A 326 -19.52 20.25 -7.85
N GLU A 327 -18.40 19.79 -8.40
CA GLU A 327 -18.23 19.47 -9.81
C GLU A 327 -17.82 17.99 -9.93
N ASP A 328 -18.14 17.32 -11.05
CA ASP A 328 -17.77 15.90 -11.31
C ASP A 328 -16.30 15.98 -11.53
N ASN A 329 -15.56 15.67 -10.46
CA ASN A 329 -14.14 15.38 -10.38
C ASN A 329 -13.75 15.02 -8.93
N ASN A 330 -14.68 14.40 -8.20
CA ASN A 330 -14.52 13.86 -6.85
C ASN A 330 -14.14 14.87 -5.75
N LYS A 331 -14.43 16.17 -5.94
CA LYS A 331 -14.15 17.23 -4.94
C LYS A 331 -15.25 18.30 -4.94
N GLY A 332 -15.59 18.77 -3.75
CA GLY A 332 -16.57 19.82 -3.49
C GLY A 332 -16.41 20.33 -2.06
N PHE A 333 -17.27 21.23 -1.62
CA PHE A 333 -17.31 21.66 -0.23
C PHE A 333 -18.72 21.69 0.33
N TRP A 334 -18.80 21.56 1.64
CA TRP A 334 -20.00 21.85 2.41
C TRP A 334 -19.73 23.00 3.35
N LEU A 335 -20.50 24.08 3.19
CA LEU A 335 -20.50 25.26 4.05
C LEU A 335 -21.76 25.23 4.91
N VAL A 336 -21.61 25.07 6.22
CA VAL A 336 -22.70 25.14 7.20
C VAL A 336 -22.63 26.47 7.95
N HIS A 337 -23.77 27.10 8.22
CA HIS A 337 -23.79 28.45 8.80
C HIS A 337 -25.05 28.77 9.61
N THR A 338 -24.99 29.88 10.36
CA THR A 338 -26.11 30.38 11.17
C THR A 338 -26.70 31.71 10.68
N ALA A 339 -26.07 32.35 9.68
CA ALA A 339 -26.51 33.64 9.13
C ALA A 339 -27.90 33.59 8.47
N LYS A 340 -28.75 34.57 8.79
CA LYS A 340 -30.05 34.80 8.14
C LYS A 340 -29.85 35.51 6.80
N TYR A 341 -30.74 35.28 5.82
CA TYR A 341 -30.74 35.91 4.49
C TYR A 341 -29.49 35.62 3.62
N PHE A 342 -28.72 34.58 3.94
CA PHE A 342 -27.50 34.17 3.24
C PHE A 342 -27.66 32.74 2.65
N PRO A 343 -26.96 32.40 1.54
CA PRO A 343 -26.25 33.30 0.62
C PRO A 343 -27.17 33.87 -0.47
N ASN A 344 -26.98 35.14 -0.84
CA ASN A 344 -27.60 35.69 -2.05
C ASN A 344 -26.69 35.45 -3.27
N LEU A 345 -26.97 34.38 -4.00
CA LEU A 345 -26.16 33.93 -5.14
C LEU A 345 -26.30 34.82 -6.40
N ALA A 346 -27.21 35.80 -6.39
CA ALA A 346 -27.42 36.73 -7.50
C ALA A 346 -26.53 37.99 -7.43
N LEU A 347 -25.89 38.26 -6.29
CA LEU A 347 -25.03 39.43 -6.08
C LEU A 347 -23.61 39.19 -6.60
N ALA A 348 -22.85 40.28 -6.79
CA ALA A 348 -21.40 40.21 -6.94
C ALA A 348 -20.77 39.71 -5.64
N ILE A 349 -19.60 39.09 -5.72
CA ILE A 349 -18.94 38.50 -4.55
C ILE A 349 -18.63 39.53 -3.46
N THR A 350 -18.31 40.77 -3.84
CA THR A 350 -18.03 41.92 -2.94
C THR A 350 -19.29 42.44 -2.23
N ASP A 351 -20.48 42.08 -2.72
CA ASP A 351 -21.77 42.50 -2.18
C ASP A 351 -22.46 41.39 -1.37
N LEU A 352 -21.81 40.24 -1.18
CA LEU A 352 -22.38 39.06 -0.53
C LEU A 352 -22.90 39.36 0.88
N PHE A 353 -22.26 40.29 1.61
CA PHE A 353 -22.66 40.76 2.94
C PHE A 353 -23.13 42.23 2.95
N SER A 354 -23.57 42.78 1.81
CA SER A 354 -24.07 44.17 1.73
C SER A 354 -25.41 44.42 2.43
N ASN A 355 -26.23 43.38 2.60
CA ASN A 355 -27.53 43.49 3.24
C ASN A 355 -27.38 43.64 4.77
N GLU A 356 -27.82 44.78 5.30
CA GLU A 356 -27.78 45.09 6.74
C GLU A 356 -28.44 44.02 7.61
N LYS A 357 -29.46 43.32 7.09
CA LYS A 357 -30.11 42.22 7.82
C LYS A 357 -29.22 40.99 8.03
N ILE A 358 -28.23 40.78 7.16
CA ILE A 358 -27.21 39.73 7.29
C ILE A 358 -26.17 40.17 8.32
N THR A 359 -25.80 41.46 8.31
CA THR A 359 -24.70 41.99 9.14
C THR A 359 -25.12 42.45 10.53
N LYS A 360 -26.42 42.62 10.78
CA LYS A 360 -26.97 43.07 12.08
C LYS A 360 -26.57 42.16 13.24
N GLU A 361 -26.75 40.85 13.10
CA GLU A 361 -26.44 39.85 14.13
C GLU A 361 -25.10 39.16 13.84
N ALA A 362 -24.44 38.67 14.88
CA ALA A 362 -23.29 37.80 14.76
C ALA A 362 -23.70 36.42 14.21
N ALA A 363 -22.82 35.80 13.43
CA ALA A 363 -23.09 34.50 12.84
C ALA A 363 -21.79 33.72 12.64
N ALA A 364 -21.87 32.40 12.81
CA ALA A 364 -20.77 31.48 12.56
C ALA A 364 -20.95 30.70 11.25
N PHE A 365 -19.83 30.38 10.61
CA PHE A 365 -19.69 29.65 9.36
C PHE A 365 -18.58 28.61 9.51
N LEU A 366 -18.82 27.39 9.04
CA LEU A 366 -17.83 26.32 8.96
C LEU A 366 -17.86 25.75 7.54
N CYS A 367 -16.76 25.92 6.81
CA CYS A 367 -16.54 25.29 5.52
C CYS A 367 -15.68 24.05 5.70
N MET A 368 -16.02 22.96 5.02
CA MET A 368 -15.21 21.76 4.97
C MET A 368 -15.17 21.21 3.54
N SER A 369 -13.96 20.88 3.08
CA SER A 369 -13.67 20.34 1.75
C SER A 369 -13.83 18.82 1.75
N TYR A 370 -14.56 18.26 0.78
CA TYR A 370 -14.93 16.85 0.74
C TYR A 370 -14.82 16.24 -0.65
N SER A 371 -14.74 14.91 -0.68
CA SER A 371 -15.04 14.17 -1.91
C SER A 371 -16.52 14.18 -2.23
N ASP A 372 -16.90 13.94 -3.49
CA ASP A 372 -18.31 13.88 -3.88
C ASP A 372 -19.07 12.76 -3.14
N VAL A 373 -18.42 11.63 -2.86
CA VAL A 373 -18.94 10.53 -2.03
C VAL A 373 -19.24 11.00 -0.62
N ASN A 374 -18.28 11.70 0.01
CA ASN A 374 -18.49 12.25 1.35
C ASN A 374 -19.61 13.28 1.32
N LEU A 375 -19.72 14.12 0.29
CA LEU A 375 -20.82 15.05 0.12
C LEU A 375 -22.19 14.36 -0.05
N ARG A 376 -22.29 13.24 -0.78
CA ARG A 376 -23.53 12.46 -0.88
C ARG A 376 -23.91 11.84 0.47
N ALA A 377 -22.93 11.29 1.20
CA ALA A 377 -23.14 10.77 2.54
C ALA A 377 -23.58 11.87 3.52
N ILE A 378 -22.98 13.05 3.41
CA ILE A 378 -23.35 14.25 4.16
C ILE A 378 -24.76 14.70 3.80
N ALA A 379 -25.11 14.75 2.51
CA ALA A 379 -26.46 15.10 2.06
C ALA A 379 -27.52 14.16 2.65
N LYS A 380 -27.24 12.86 2.70
CA LYS A 380 -28.11 11.87 3.35
C LYS A 380 -28.28 12.11 4.86
N ILE A 381 -27.26 12.61 5.54
CA ILE A 381 -27.32 12.96 6.96
C ILE A 381 -28.12 14.25 7.15
N ILE A 382 -27.83 15.29 6.36
CA ILE A 382 -28.56 16.58 6.39
C ILE A 382 -30.05 16.39 6.07
N ASP A 383 -30.39 15.44 5.21
CA ASP A 383 -31.78 15.12 4.86
C ASP A 383 -32.63 14.71 6.09
N TYR A 384 -32.01 14.19 7.17
CA TYR A 384 -32.71 13.97 8.44
C TYR A 384 -33.25 15.27 9.02
N GLU A 385 -32.49 16.36 8.92
CA GLU A 385 -32.88 17.66 9.44
C GLU A 385 -34.09 18.25 8.71
N GLN A 386 -34.49 17.71 7.54
CA GLN A 386 -35.53 18.25 6.66
C GLN A 386 -35.38 19.77 6.39
N PRO A 387 -34.22 20.21 5.87
CA PRO A 387 -34.01 21.63 5.61
C PRO A 387 -34.83 22.12 4.40
N ILE A 388 -35.02 23.43 4.33
CA ILE A 388 -35.67 24.07 3.18
C ILE A 388 -34.61 24.41 2.13
N VAL A 389 -34.59 23.65 1.03
CA VAL A 389 -33.77 23.97 -0.14
C VAL A 389 -34.42 25.12 -0.90
N PHE A 390 -33.76 26.28 -0.94
CA PHE A 390 -34.28 27.48 -1.61
C PHE A 390 -33.62 27.73 -2.97
N PHE A 391 -32.45 27.15 -3.20
CA PHE A 391 -31.77 27.21 -4.48
C PHE A 391 -31.10 25.87 -4.75
N ALA A 392 -31.36 25.30 -5.92
CA ALA A 392 -30.74 24.08 -6.37
C ALA A 392 -30.47 24.23 -7.87
N GLN A 393 -29.24 23.95 -8.28
CA GLN A 393 -28.85 23.99 -9.68
C GLN A 393 -28.19 22.67 -10.03
N LYS A 394 -28.74 22.06 -11.06
CA LYS A 394 -28.15 20.93 -11.75
C LYS A 394 -27.16 21.45 -12.78
N SER A 395 -25.94 20.93 -12.75
CA SER A 395 -24.95 21.28 -13.76
C SER A 395 -25.35 20.80 -15.16
N ALA A 396 -25.11 21.61 -16.18
CA ALA A 396 -25.33 21.27 -17.58
C ALA A 396 -24.39 20.16 -18.07
N THR A 397 -23.15 20.13 -17.59
CA THR A 397 -22.10 19.21 -18.04
C THR A 397 -21.90 18.03 -17.09
N VAL A 398 -22.37 18.14 -15.84
CA VAL A 398 -21.95 17.33 -14.70
C VAL A 398 -23.15 16.94 -13.85
N GLN A 399 -24.01 16.07 -14.38
CA GLN A 399 -25.33 15.84 -13.79
C GLN A 399 -25.33 14.80 -12.66
N ALA A 400 -24.26 14.00 -12.55
CA ALA A 400 -24.26 12.76 -11.76
C ALA A 400 -24.31 12.96 -10.24
N PHE A 401 -23.71 14.02 -9.73
CA PHE A 401 -23.82 14.39 -8.32
C PHE A 401 -25.25 14.81 -7.95
N TYR A 402 -25.81 15.74 -8.73
CA TYR A 402 -27.15 16.25 -8.50
C TYR A 402 -28.22 15.15 -8.64
N ASP A 403 -28.11 14.31 -9.68
CA ASP A 403 -29.06 13.22 -9.96
C ASP A 403 -28.98 12.04 -8.97
N SER A 404 -28.09 12.10 -7.98
CA SER A 404 -27.96 11.04 -6.98
C SER A 404 -29.18 10.95 -6.08
N SER A 405 -29.48 9.74 -5.60
CA SER A 405 -30.65 9.52 -4.75
C SER A 405 -30.60 10.35 -3.46
N GLU A 406 -29.40 10.57 -2.92
CA GLU A 406 -29.14 11.32 -1.70
C GLU A 406 -29.40 12.82 -1.90
N ILE A 407 -28.85 13.41 -2.98
CA ILE A 407 -29.06 14.83 -3.29
C ILE A 407 -30.49 15.08 -3.73
N GLN A 408 -31.07 14.20 -4.55
CA GLN A 408 -32.47 14.31 -4.95
C GLN A 408 -33.43 14.22 -3.76
N LYS A 409 -33.17 13.35 -2.77
CA LYS A 409 -34.00 13.30 -1.55
C LYS A 409 -33.91 14.60 -0.74
N LEU A 410 -32.69 15.13 -0.58
CA LEU A 410 -32.47 16.42 0.08
C LEU A 410 -33.18 17.57 -0.65
N VAL A 411 -33.10 17.62 -1.99
CA VAL A 411 -33.74 18.66 -2.83
C VAL A 411 -35.26 18.54 -2.81
N ASN A 412 -35.79 17.32 -2.91
CA ASN A 412 -37.25 17.09 -2.98
C ASN A 412 -37.95 17.19 -1.61
N GLY A 413 -37.21 17.01 -0.51
CA GLY A 413 -37.64 17.25 0.87
C GLY A 413 -38.71 16.30 1.43
N LEU A 414 -39.06 16.54 2.70
CA LEU A 414 -40.19 15.98 3.50
C LEU A 414 -40.28 14.44 3.60
N HIS A 415 -39.28 13.80 4.21
CA HIS A 415 -39.28 12.34 4.47
C HIS A 415 -39.51 12.01 5.95
N LYS A 416 -40.31 10.99 6.28
CA LYS A 416 -40.40 10.46 7.66
C LYS A 416 -39.26 9.50 7.93
N TYR A 417 -38.48 9.73 9.00
CA TYR A 417 -37.33 8.91 9.37
C TYR A 417 -37.59 8.01 10.58
N GLN A 418 -37.12 6.76 10.47
CA GLN A 418 -36.95 5.81 11.57
C GLN A 418 -35.62 5.07 11.36
N PRO A 419 -34.62 5.17 12.26
CA PRO A 419 -34.60 5.93 13.52
C PRO A 419 -34.66 7.46 13.30
N THR A 420 -34.99 8.22 14.35
CA THR A 420 -35.15 9.70 14.31
C THR A 420 -33.84 10.48 14.44
N ALA A 421 -32.68 9.81 14.46
CA ALA A 421 -31.38 10.45 14.44
C ALA A 421 -30.35 9.58 13.74
N SER A 422 -29.31 10.22 13.22
CA SER A 422 -28.22 9.60 12.48
C SER A 422 -26.90 10.29 12.81
N ALA A 423 -25.79 9.57 12.61
CA ALA A 423 -24.44 10.10 12.72
C ALA A 423 -23.61 9.63 11.53
N SER A 424 -22.62 10.42 11.12
CA SER A 424 -21.66 10.03 10.12
C SER A 424 -20.85 8.81 10.59
N GLY A 425 -20.46 7.94 9.67
CA GLY A 425 -19.48 6.89 9.94
C GLY A 425 -18.09 7.46 10.22
N ASP A 426 -17.18 6.65 10.75
CA ASP A 426 -15.80 7.07 11.07
C ASP A 426 -14.94 7.32 9.82
N GLY A 427 -15.45 7.02 8.63
CA GLY A 427 -14.78 7.23 7.34
C GLY A 427 -15.03 8.58 6.66
N ILE A 428 -15.80 9.50 7.27
CA ILE A 428 -15.98 10.86 6.74
C ILE A 428 -14.78 11.72 7.18
N ALA A 429 -14.02 12.21 6.21
CA ALA A 429 -12.85 13.04 6.41
C ALA A 429 -12.76 14.15 5.35
N THR A 430 -12.04 15.22 5.69
CA THR A 430 -11.67 16.30 4.75
C THR A 430 -10.58 15.84 3.77
N LEU A 431 -10.22 16.67 2.77
CA LEU A 431 -9.40 16.25 1.64
C LEU A 431 -7.88 16.12 1.96
N THR A 432 -7.28 16.99 2.77
CA THR A 432 -5.82 17.15 2.99
C THR A 432 -5.40 18.13 4.13
N PRO A 433 -4.64 17.69 5.16
CA PRO A 433 -4.61 16.34 5.73
C PRO A 433 -5.95 16.05 6.42
N PRO A 434 -6.44 14.79 6.41
CA PRO A 434 -7.78 14.45 6.86
C PRO A 434 -7.99 14.87 8.33
N GLY A 435 -8.71 15.98 8.50
CA GLY A 435 -9.32 16.35 9.74
C GLY A 435 -10.39 15.31 10.06
N THR A 436 -10.38 14.77 11.28
CA THR A 436 -11.46 13.90 11.74
C THR A 436 -12.73 14.74 11.84
N VAL A 437 -13.76 14.36 11.07
CA VAL A 437 -15.07 15.02 11.11
C VAL A 437 -16.13 14.06 11.64
N LYS A 438 -16.96 14.55 12.55
CA LYS A 438 -18.21 13.88 12.96
C LYS A 438 -19.41 14.77 12.71
N ILE A 439 -20.43 14.21 12.08
CA ILE A 439 -21.69 14.92 11.78
C ILE A 439 -22.81 14.16 12.43
N PHE A 440 -23.69 14.87 13.12
CA PHE A 440 -24.87 14.35 13.76
C PHE A 440 -26.08 15.04 13.16
N ALA A 441 -27.15 14.30 12.91
CA ALA A 441 -28.43 14.87 12.53
C ALA A 441 -29.60 14.20 13.26
N SER A 442 -30.64 14.98 13.56
CA SER A 442 -31.92 14.49 14.08
C SER A 442 -33.07 14.96 13.22
N ALA A 443 -34.09 14.11 13.12
CA ALA A 443 -35.33 14.42 12.43
C ALA A 443 -36.31 15.18 13.34
N PRO A 444 -37.21 16.01 12.76
CA PRO A 444 -38.27 16.65 13.53
C PRO A 444 -39.12 15.63 14.27
N VAL A 445 -39.46 15.93 15.52
CA VAL A 445 -40.26 15.07 16.39
C VAL A 445 -41.39 15.89 17.02
N GLY A 446 -42.54 15.25 17.25
CA GLY A 446 -43.71 15.92 17.85
C GLY A 446 -43.53 16.35 19.32
N TYR A 447 -42.38 16.05 19.92
CA TYR A 447 -42.00 16.39 21.29
C TYR A 447 -40.59 17.00 21.31
N SER A 448 -40.25 17.77 22.34
CA SER A 448 -38.90 18.36 22.48
C SER A 448 -37.85 17.27 22.74
N SER A 449 -36.88 17.09 21.84
CA SER A 449 -35.78 16.13 21.98
C SER A 449 -34.42 16.84 21.85
N ASP A 450 -33.59 16.72 22.89
CA ASP A 450 -32.26 17.30 22.90
C ASP A 450 -31.23 16.37 22.24
N ILE A 451 -30.78 16.72 21.03
CA ILE A 451 -29.79 15.94 20.28
C ILE A 451 -28.48 15.73 21.05
N TYR A 452 -28.09 16.69 21.88
CA TYR A 452 -26.85 16.61 22.65
C TYR A 452 -26.94 15.53 23.73
N LEU A 453 -27.99 15.58 24.54
CA LEU A 453 -28.22 14.63 25.62
C LEU A 453 -28.55 13.23 25.12
N ASN A 454 -29.35 13.14 24.06
CA ASN A 454 -29.87 11.86 23.61
C ASN A 454 -28.89 11.10 22.71
N TYR A 455 -28.03 11.81 21.95
CA TYR A 455 -27.19 11.21 20.92
C TYR A 455 -25.72 11.64 21.02
N ILE A 456 -25.40 12.93 20.91
CA ILE A 456 -24.01 13.39 20.73
C ILE A 456 -23.10 12.95 21.87
N VAL A 457 -23.47 13.22 23.13
CA VAL A 457 -22.61 12.83 24.27
C VAL A 457 -22.44 11.32 24.37
N LYS A 458 -23.47 10.54 24.04
CA LYS A 458 -23.45 9.07 24.11
C LYS A 458 -22.57 8.46 23.01
N ILE A 459 -22.64 9.01 21.80
CA ILE A 459 -21.84 8.54 20.66
C ILE A 459 -20.38 9.00 20.81
N MET A 460 -20.16 10.27 21.15
CA MET A 460 -18.82 10.84 21.35
C MET A 460 -18.18 10.37 22.66
N LYS A 461 -18.97 9.82 23.59
CA LYS A 461 -18.56 9.44 24.95
C LYS A 461 -17.83 10.59 25.68
N LYS A 462 -18.25 11.82 25.43
CA LYS A 462 -17.65 13.05 25.97
C LYS A 462 -18.71 13.98 26.53
N SER A 463 -18.34 14.74 27.57
CA SER A 463 -19.16 15.84 28.06
C SER A 463 -18.98 17.06 27.14
N PHE A 464 -20.04 17.81 26.89
CA PHE A 464 -20.03 18.96 25.98
C PHE A 464 -20.45 20.25 26.68
N GLN A 465 -19.79 21.34 26.30
CA GLN A 465 -20.25 22.69 26.53
C GLN A 465 -20.94 23.17 25.26
N VAL A 466 -22.19 23.61 25.38
CA VAL A 466 -23.03 23.99 24.24
C VAL A 466 -23.46 25.44 24.41
N TYR A 467 -23.10 26.27 23.45
CA TYR A 467 -23.55 27.64 23.37
C TYR A 467 -24.85 27.74 22.57
N THR A 468 -25.85 28.38 23.18
CA THR A 468 -27.11 28.75 22.55
C THR A 468 -27.49 30.12 23.09
N PRO A 469 -27.62 31.16 22.24
CA PRO A 469 -28.03 32.48 22.66
C PRO A 469 -29.37 32.42 23.41
N GLY A 470 -29.36 32.80 24.68
CA GLY A 470 -30.53 32.72 25.55
C GLY A 470 -30.18 32.84 27.03
N THR A 471 -31.21 32.74 27.87
CA THR A 471 -31.10 32.74 29.33
C THR A 471 -31.41 31.35 29.87
N THR A 472 -31.22 31.14 31.18
CA THR A 472 -31.58 29.89 31.86
C THR A 472 -33.07 29.52 31.78
N THR A 473 -33.94 30.47 31.43
CA THR A 473 -35.38 30.23 31.25
C THR A 473 -35.75 29.85 29.82
N THR A 474 -34.91 30.17 28.82
CA THR A 474 -35.19 29.89 27.41
C THR A 474 -34.42 28.69 26.87
N VAL A 475 -33.25 28.40 27.44
CA VAL A 475 -32.40 27.25 27.08
C VAL A 475 -32.81 26.02 27.91
N LEU A 476 -32.85 24.84 27.27
CA LEU A 476 -33.11 23.56 27.92
C LEU A 476 -32.17 23.35 29.10
N ARG A 477 -32.70 22.75 30.17
CA ARG A 477 -31.93 22.53 31.41
C ARG A 477 -30.67 21.72 31.10
N ARG A 478 -29.55 22.12 31.70
CA ARG A 478 -28.32 21.32 31.74
C ARG A 478 -28.61 19.95 32.35
N SER A 479 -27.96 18.90 31.85
CA SER A 479 -27.96 17.61 32.54
C SER A 479 -26.65 17.46 33.32
N CYS A 480 -26.78 17.43 34.64
CA CYS A 480 -25.67 17.20 35.55
C CYS A 480 -25.72 15.78 36.17
N VAL A 481 -26.63 14.92 35.69
CA VAL A 481 -26.87 13.57 36.23
C VAL A 481 -26.24 12.54 35.28
N GLY A 482 -25.37 11.69 35.82
CA GLY A 482 -24.61 10.70 35.06
C GLY A 482 -23.15 11.10 34.79
N THR A 483 -22.38 10.20 34.17
CA THR A 483 -20.94 10.39 33.88
C THR A 483 -20.68 11.35 32.72
N LEU A 484 -21.64 11.52 31.81
CA LEU A 484 -21.57 12.42 30.65
C LEU A 484 -22.50 13.62 30.86
N LYS A 485 -21.95 14.83 30.77
CA LYS A 485 -22.65 16.09 31.06
C LYS A 485 -22.84 16.92 29.79
N VAL A 486 -23.97 17.62 29.73
CA VAL A 486 -24.18 18.70 28.75
C VAL A 486 -24.39 19.99 29.53
N GLU A 487 -23.44 20.90 29.37
CA GLU A 487 -23.39 22.18 30.07
C GLU A 487 -23.77 23.31 29.12
N ASN A 488 -24.54 24.28 29.61
CA ASN A 488 -24.89 25.47 28.85
C ASN A 488 -23.77 26.50 28.99
N VAL A 489 -23.29 27.01 27.87
CA VAL A 489 -22.56 28.29 27.81
C VAL A 489 -23.62 29.37 27.63
N LEU A 490 -23.74 30.26 28.61
CA LEU A 490 -24.66 31.39 28.57
C LEU A 490 -23.86 32.63 28.19
N GLY A 491 -24.41 33.47 27.30
CA GLY A 491 -23.75 34.72 26.91
C GLY A 491 -23.83 35.81 27.99
N PRO A 492 -23.23 37.00 27.75
CA PRO A 492 -22.47 37.37 26.56
C PRO A 492 -21.22 36.51 26.37
N ILE A 493 -20.77 36.35 25.13
CA ILE A 493 -19.53 35.62 24.81
C ILE A 493 -18.45 36.57 24.31
N THR A 494 -17.20 36.18 24.44
CA THR A 494 -16.07 36.92 23.85
C THR A 494 -15.48 36.09 22.73
N VAL A 495 -15.38 36.67 21.53
CA VAL A 495 -14.64 36.09 20.40
C VAL A 495 -13.42 36.96 20.19
N LYS A 496 -12.22 36.38 20.38
CA LYS A 496 -10.94 37.08 20.45
C LYS A 496 -10.91 38.17 21.53
N ASP A 497 -11.22 39.40 21.16
CA ASP A 497 -11.22 40.62 21.95
C ASP A 497 -12.57 41.35 21.92
N THR A 498 -13.57 40.79 21.23
CA THR A 498 -14.89 41.41 21.06
C THR A 498 -15.95 40.69 21.90
N GLU A 499 -16.60 41.40 22.81
CA GLU A 499 -17.78 40.90 23.54
C GLU A 499 -19.03 41.01 22.67
N ILE A 500 -19.76 39.91 22.53
CA ILE A 500 -20.99 39.81 21.76
C ILE A 500 -22.17 39.62 22.72
N PRO A 501 -23.10 40.60 22.81
CA PRO A 501 -24.29 40.49 23.63
C PRO A 501 -25.23 39.36 23.16
N ILE A 502 -25.92 38.71 24.10
CA ILE A 502 -26.86 37.60 23.82
C ILE A 502 -27.87 37.96 22.72
N GLY A 503 -28.42 39.18 22.76
CA GLY A 503 -29.44 39.65 21.81
C GLY A 503 -28.91 40.01 20.42
N GLN A 504 -27.59 39.94 20.21
CA GLN A 504 -26.93 40.26 18.94
C GLN A 504 -26.20 39.05 18.36
N ASP A 505 -26.37 37.84 18.91
CA ASP A 505 -25.71 36.63 18.44
C ASP A 505 -26.72 35.58 17.94
N GLY A 506 -26.55 35.13 16.70
CA GLY A 506 -27.33 34.05 16.11
C GLY A 506 -26.58 32.71 16.06
N ALA A 507 -25.31 32.67 16.43
CA ALA A 507 -24.47 31.48 16.31
C ALA A 507 -24.79 30.42 17.37
N ARG A 508 -24.62 29.15 16.99
CA ARG A 508 -24.82 27.99 17.87
C ARG A 508 -23.65 27.05 17.65
N TRP A 509 -22.87 26.81 18.70
CA TRP A 509 -21.67 25.99 18.61
C TRP A 509 -21.50 25.19 19.89
N SER A 510 -20.67 24.16 19.83
CA SER A 510 -20.32 23.36 20.99
C SER A 510 -18.89 22.88 20.93
N VAL A 511 -18.34 22.62 22.11
CA VAL A 511 -16.98 22.09 22.28
C VAL A 511 -17.02 20.99 23.34
N PRO A 512 -16.23 19.92 23.20
CA PRO A 512 -16.08 18.96 24.28
C PRO A 512 -15.36 19.61 25.47
N LYS A 513 -15.85 19.34 26.68
CA LYS A 513 -15.32 19.98 27.91
C LYS A 513 -13.88 19.57 28.23
N SER A 514 -13.54 18.30 28.00
CA SER A 514 -12.22 17.73 28.33
C SER A 514 -11.30 17.58 27.12
N ASP A 515 -11.74 18.04 25.94
CA ASP A 515 -11.01 17.88 24.70
C ASP A 515 -11.14 19.15 23.85
N PRO A 516 -10.20 20.10 23.98
CA PRO A 516 -10.23 21.38 23.26
C PRO A 516 -9.91 21.20 21.77
N ASP A 517 -9.61 19.98 21.32
CA ASP A 517 -9.19 19.73 19.95
C ASP A 517 -10.38 19.56 19.00
N PHE A 518 -11.64 19.70 19.43
CA PHE A 518 -12.80 19.71 18.52
C PHE A 518 -13.60 21.01 18.63
N VAL A 519 -13.97 21.57 17.49
CA VAL A 519 -14.97 22.63 17.38
C VAL A 519 -16.17 22.11 16.60
N CYS A 520 -17.38 22.34 17.13
CA CYS A 520 -18.62 21.93 16.49
C CYS A 520 -19.50 23.14 16.17
N LEU A 521 -19.97 23.24 14.92
CA LEU A 521 -21.01 24.18 14.52
C LEU A 521 -22.36 23.47 14.48
N SER A 522 -23.39 24.11 15.02
CA SER A 522 -24.77 23.61 15.01
C SER A 522 -25.69 24.58 14.29
N ASN A 523 -26.65 24.04 13.56
CA ASN A 523 -27.69 24.87 12.97
C ASN A 523 -28.83 25.16 13.95
N THR A 524 -29.02 24.27 14.93
CA THR A 524 -30.14 24.30 15.89
C THR A 524 -29.60 24.48 17.30
N GLY A 525 -30.24 25.37 18.08
CA GLY A 525 -29.88 25.62 19.47
C GLY A 525 -30.48 24.61 20.43
N ARG A 526 -30.22 24.80 21.72
CA ARG A 526 -30.87 24.04 22.81
C ARG A 526 -32.03 24.81 23.44
N THR A 527 -32.99 25.32 22.65
CA THR A 527 -34.25 25.86 23.19
C THR A 527 -35.40 24.86 23.05
N ALA A 528 -36.48 25.05 23.82
CA ALA A 528 -37.67 24.18 23.71
C ALA A 528 -38.37 24.25 22.35
N ASN A 529 -38.18 25.36 21.62
CA ASN A 529 -38.68 25.50 20.26
C ASN A 529 -37.76 24.80 19.26
N ASP A 530 -36.45 25.01 19.38
CA ASP A 530 -35.43 24.39 18.54
C ASP A 530 -35.50 22.86 18.56
N ALA A 531 -35.71 22.28 19.74
CA ALA A 531 -35.74 20.83 19.96
C ALA A 531 -36.98 20.11 19.37
N LYS A 532 -37.94 20.84 18.78
CA LYS A 532 -39.05 20.25 18.02
C LYS A 532 -38.69 19.99 16.57
N TYR A 533 -37.69 20.69 16.06
CA TYR A 533 -37.28 20.64 14.67
C TYR A 533 -36.06 19.74 14.48
N GLY A 534 -35.75 19.45 13.22
CA GLY A 534 -34.51 18.75 12.89
C GLY A 534 -33.28 19.57 13.29
N ALA A 535 -32.16 18.90 13.51
CA ALA A 535 -30.92 19.56 13.86
C ALA A 535 -29.75 18.86 13.20
N THR A 536 -28.75 19.63 12.76
CA THR A 536 -27.44 19.12 12.34
C THR A 536 -26.33 19.75 13.18
N VAL A 537 -25.38 18.94 13.62
CA VAL A 537 -24.15 19.34 14.31
C VAL A 537 -22.95 18.77 13.57
N ALA A 538 -22.05 19.63 13.10
CA ALA A 538 -20.81 19.25 12.43
C ALA A 538 -19.61 19.60 13.30
N CYS A 539 -18.80 18.60 13.64
CA CYS A 539 -17.62 18.71 14.49
C CYS A 539 -16.35 18.42 13.69
N VAL A 540 -15.35 19.29 13.78
CA VAL A 540 -14.03 19.13 13.15
C VAL A 540 -12.91 19.21 14.19
N LEU A 541 -11.85 18.42 13.99
CA LEU A 541 -10.64 18.45 14.82
C LEU A 541 -9.80 19.72 14.53
N SER A 542 -9.53 20.52 15.55
CA SER A 542 -8.87 21.84 15.54
C SER A 542 -7.36 21.83 15.86
N LYS A 543 -6.78 20.73 16.35
CA LYS A 543 -5.33 20.61 16.62
C LYS A 543 -4.76 19.30 16.08
N GLU A 544 -3.75 19.40 15.22
CA GLU A 544 -2.93 18.27 14.80
C GLU A 544 -1.81 18.03 15.82
N ALA A 545 -2.02 17.08 16.75
CA ALA A 545 -0.90 16.40 17.36
C ALA A 545 -0.31 15.44 16.33
N ALA A 546 1.02 15.40 16.16
CA ALA A 546 1.65 14.41 15.30
C ALA A 546 1.25 13.00 15.76
N ALA A 547 0.41 12.28 15.00
CA ALA A 547 -0.13 10.99 15.43
C ALA A 547 0.87 9.83 15.30
N LEU A 548 2.02 10.08 14.68
CA LEU A 548 3.09 9.10 14.47
C LEU A 548 4.47 9.80 14.46
N PHE A 549 5.48 9.18 15.06
CA PHE A 549 6.89 9.54 14.84
C PHE A 549 7.84 8.35 15.08
N PHE A 550 9.02 8.41 14.49
CA PHE A 550 10.15 7.52 14.79
C PHE A 550 11.30 8.32 15.40
N VAL A 551 12.01 7.72 16.35
CA VAL A 551 13.28 8.26 16.87
C VAL A 551 14.34 7.18 16.87
N TYR A 552 15.53 7.51 16.37
CA TYR A 552 16.75 6.72 16.52
C TYR A 552 17.71 7.43 17.45
N LYS A 553 17.87 6.88 18.65
CA LYS A 553 18.84 7.34 19.65
C LYS A 553 20.21 6.73 19.33
N LEU A 554 21.26 7.55 19.29
CA LEU A 554 22.62 7.15 18.96
C LEU A 554 23.37 6.58 20.18
N PRO A 555 24.41 5.74 20.02
CA PRO A 555 25.13 5.17 21.15
C PRO A 555 26.01 6.21 21.86
N GLY A 556 26.38 5.95 23.12
CA GLY A 556 27.34 6.77 23.87
C GLY A 556 26.87 8.17 24.30
N GLY A 557 25.58 8.48 24.26
CA GLY A 557 25.06 9.80 24.62
C GLY A 557 23.54 9.90 24.59
N LYS A 558 23.04 11.15 24.58
CA LYS A 558 21.61 11.48 24.44
C LYS A 558 21.22 11.83 23.00
N SER A 559 22.19 11.98 22.12
CA SER A 559 21.96 12.45 20.76
C SER A 559 21.07 11.49 19.96
N SER A 560 20.21 12.05 19.13
CA SER A 560 19.19 11.31 18.39
C SER A 560 18.83 12.02 17.09
N HIS A 561 18.31 11.22 16.17
CA HIS A 561 17.58 11.69 14.99
C HIS A 561 16.13 11.25 15.13
N TYR A 562 15.20 12.09 14.69
CA TYR A 562 13.80 11.71 14.58
C TYR A 562 13.30 11.94 13.16
N LEU A 563 12.16 11.35 12.85
CA LEU A 563 11.38 11.65 11.65
C LEU A 563 9.90 11.53 11.97
N LYS A 564 9.11 12.39 11.34
CA LYS A 564 7.66 12.39 11.34
C LYS A 564 7.16 11.92 9.96
N PRO A 565 5.89 11.49 9.86
CA PRO A 565 5.26 11.19 8.59
C PRO A 565 5.41 12.35 7.60
N GLY A 566 5.91 12.05 6.39
CA GLY A 566 6.09 13.03 5.33
C GLY A 566 7.45 13.75 5.33
N ASP A 567 8.30 13.54 6.35
CA ASP A 567 9.64 14.12 6.35
C ASP A 567 10.49 13.50 5.22
N ALA A 568 11.22 14.36 4.49
CA ALA A 568 12.06 13.93 3.37
C ALA A 568 13.37 13.25 3.83
N ASP A 569 13.83 13.55 5.04
CA ASP A 569 15.06 12.99 5.63
C ASP A 569 14.99 13.00 7.17
N TRP A 570 15.92 12.33 7.84
CA TRP A 570 16.14 12.40 9.27
C TRP A 570 16.40 13.84 9.72
N GLU A 571 15.80 14.24 10.84
CA GLU A 571 15.99 15.58 11.40
C GLU A 571 17.40 15.82 11.94
N ALA A 572 17.73 17.09 12.17
CA ALA A 572 19.03 17.48 12.71
C ALA A 572 19.30 16.82 14.08
N LEU A 573 20.58 16.56 14.35
CA LEU A 573 21.01 15.92 15.58
C LEU A 573 20.62 16.76 16.79
N ALA A 574 19.92 16.16 17.75
CA ALA A 574 19.63 16.79 19.03
C ALA A 574 19.44 15.73 20.13
N ASP A 575 19.60 16.15 21.38
CA ASP A 575 19.41 15.28 22.54
C ASP A 575 17.95 14.85 22.66
N ILE A 576 17.70 13.55 22.81
CA ILE A 576 16.37 12.90 22.77
C ILE A 576 15.36 13.45 23.80
N ASP A 577 15.86 14.01 24.89
CA ASP A 577 15.07 14.64 25.97
C ASP A 577 15.08 16.17 25.91
N ALA A 578 15.53 16.78 24.82
CA ALA A 578 15.39 18.21 24.61
C ALA A 578 13.94 18.59 24.26
N ALA A 579 13.50 19.80 24.63
CA ALA A 579 12.09 20.22 24.54
C ALA A 579 11.46 20.06 23.15
N GLN A 580 12.26 20.27 22.10
CA GLN A 580 11.88 20.16 20.69
C GLN A 580 11.75 18.72 20.19
N GLN A 581 12.23 17.72 20.95
CA GLN A 581 12.13 16.32 20.55
C GLN A 581 10.72 15.77 20.79
N PRO A 582 10.26 14.85 19.91
CA PRO A 582 8.94 14.25 20.06
C PRO A 582 8.85 13.37 21.32
N ILE A 583 9.91 12.65 21.70
CA ILE A 583 9.92 11.85 22.94
C ILE A 583 9.75 12.72 24.18
N HIS A 584 10.47 13.85 24.26
CA HIS A 584 10.25 14.82 25.34
C HIS A 584 8.81 15.29 25.32
N SER A 585 8.35 15.88 24.21
CA SER A 585 6.99 16.44 24.10
C SER A 585 5.90 15.45 24.51
N THR A 586 5.98 14.19 24.09
CA THR A 586 5.04 13.13 24.45
C THR A 586 5.10 12.74 25.92
N MET A 587 6.29 12.56 26.49
CA MET A 587 6.40 12.18 27.91
C MET A 587 6.11 13.38 28.84
N ASN A 588 6.30 14.61 28.36
CA ASN A 588 6.09 15.83 29.13
C ASN A 588 4.62 16.06 29.47
N THR A 589 3.69 15.54 28.66
CA THR A 589 2.26 15.59 28.98
C THR A 589 1.99 14.98 30.35
N TYR A 590 2.67 13.88 30.68
CA TYR A 590 2.61 13.26 31.99
C TYR A 590 3.45 14.00 33.04
N PHE A 591 4.73 14.31 32.75
CA PHE A 591 5.62 14.90 33.76
C PHE A 591 5.21 16.30 34.23
N ASN A 592 4.60 17.09 33.33
CA ASN A 592 4.05 18.42 33.64
C ASN A 592 2.56 18.41 33.98
N SER A 593 1.91 17.24 34.04
CA SER A 593 0.53 17.14 34.51
C SER A 593 0.45 17.51 35.99
N GLY A 594 -0.46 18.43 36.33
CA GLY A 594 -0.78 18.77 37.71
C GLY A 594 -1.53 17.66 38.46
N ASN A 595 -2.05 16.64 37.75
CA ASN A 595 -2.82 15.52 38.30
C ASN A 595 -2.34 14.19 37.70
N LYS A 596 -1.09 13.80 38.00
CA LYS A 596 -0.46 12.56 37.48
C LYS A 596 -1.25 11.29 37.80
N ASP A 597 -1.99 11.30 38.90
CA ASP A 597 -2.84 10.18 39.33
C ASP A 597 -4.03 9.93 38.39
N ASN A 598 -4.37 10.88 37.50
CA ASN A 598 -5.50 10.75 36.59
C ASN A 598 -5.18 10.04 35.26
N ALA A 599 -3.94 9.59 35.07
CA ALA A 599 -3.54 8.83 33.89
C ALA A 599 -3.62 7.32 34.17
N ASN A 600 -4.08 6.54 33.18
CA ASN A 600 -3.81 5.11 33.15
C ASN A 600 -2.47 4.86 32.46
N ILE A 601 -1.61 4.05 33.08
CA ILE A 601 -0.25 3.80 32.59
C ILE A 601 0.04 2.32 32.67
N ILE A 602 0.57 1.75 31.59
CA ILE A 602 1.12 0.40 31.57
C ILE A 602 2.50 0.48 30.94
N LEU A 603 3.53 0.12 31.69
CA LEU A 603 4.90 0.03 31.20
C LEU A 603 5.34 -1.42 31.22
N TYR A 604 5.92 -1.87 30.11
CA TYR A 604 6.42 -3.22 30.00
C TYR A 604 7.84 -3.23 29.42
N SER A 605 8.69 -4.11 29.95
CA SER A 605 10.08 -4.26 29.53
C SER A 605 10.73 -5.47 30.24
N ASN A 606 11.52 -6.27 29.53
CA ASN A 606 12.45 -7.22 30.17
C ASN A 606 13.71 -6.58 30.75
N TYR A 607 13.83 -5.26 30.59
CA TYR A 607 14.89 -4.42 31.14
C TYR A 607 14.30 -3.18 31.83
N PRO A 608 13.54 -3.34 32.94
CA PRO A 608 12.96 -2.20 33.65
C PRO A 608 14.03 -1.24 34.18
N PRO A 609 13.68 0.03 34.42
CA PRO A 609 14.54 0.96 35.15
C PRO A 609 15.00 0.37 36.50
N HIS A 610 16.22 0.71 36.92
CA HIS A 610 16.85 0.29 38.20
C HIS A 610 17.19 -1.20 38.37
N PHE A 611 16.77 -2.09 37.46
CA PHE A 611 17.17 -3.50 37.53
C PHE A 611 18.67 -3.69 37.21
N LYS A 612 19.30 -4.73 37.78
CA LYS A 612 20.73 -5.01 37.58
C LYS A 612 21.01 -5.87 36.35
N PHE A 613 20.07 -6.71 35.92
CA PHE A 613 20.23 -7.69 34.84
C PHE A 613 18.93 -7.83 34.03
N GLU A 614 19.04 -8.45 32.86
CA GLU A 614 17.92 -8.78 31.96
C GLU A 614 17.04 -9.88 32.56
N LEU A 615 15.73 -9.71 32.47
CA LEU A 615 14.79 -10.76 32.88
C LEU A 615 14.65 -11.79 31.74
N PRO A 616 14.70 -13.11 32.03
CA PRO A 616 14.73 -14.17 31.01
C PRO A 616 13.34 -14.49 30.42
N MET A 617 12.59 -13.46 30.03
CA MET A 617 11.28 -13.57 29.40
C MET A 617 11.26 -12.77 28.08
N SER A 618 10.06 -12.52 27.56
CA SER A 618 9.81 -11.74 26.35
C SER A 618 10.63 -10.44 26.28
N PRO A 619 11.37 -10.18 25.19
CA PRO A 619 12.14 -8.95 25.03
C PRO A 619 11.29 -7.70 24.80
N GLY A 620 9.96 -7.84 24.74
CA GLY A 620 8.98 -6.77 24.55
C GLY A 620 9.21 -5.57 25.47
N LYS A 621 9.26 -4.37 24.89
CA LYS A 621 9.30 -3.10 25.63
C LYS A 621 8.34 -2.07 25.05
N GLY A 622 7.72 -1.29 25.92
CA GLY A 622 6.82 -0.22 25.50
C GLY A 622 6.08 0.47 26.64
N VAL A 623 5.36 1.51 26.24
CA VAL A 623 4.56 2.40 27.10
C VAL A 623 3.18 2.51 26.50
N ILE A 624 2.15 2.22 27.29
CA ILE A 624 0.76 2.55 26.99
C ILE A 624 0.31 3.56 28.02
N MET A 625 -0.16 4.71 27.56
CA MET A 625 -0.71 5.76 28.43
C MET A 625 -2.03 6.26 27.85
N ALA A 626 -3.04 6.39 28.71
CA ALA A 626 -4.36 6.86 28.33
C ALA A 626 -4.95 7.79 29.40
N GLU A 627 -5.51 8.92 28.97
CA GLU A 627 -6.08 9.97 29.83
C GLU A 627 -7.59 10.20 29.55
N ASP A 628 -8.20 11.12 30.29
CA ASP A 628 -9.64 11.48 30.27
C ASP A 628 -10.07 12.18 28.97
N ALA A 629 -10.04 11.50 27.83
CA ALA A 629 -10.61 12.02 26.56
C ALA A 629 -10.81 10.97 25.46
N ASN A 630 -10.77 9.66 25.77
CA ASN A 630 -10.66 8.61 24.74
C ASN A 630 -9.41 8.83 23.86
N LYS A 631 -8.31 9.34 24.47
CA LYS A 631 -7.04 9.64 23.82
C LYS A 631 -5.91 9.01 24.62
N GLY A 632 -5.01 8.34 23.93
CA GLY A 632 -3.79 7.82 24.50
C GLY A 632 -2.78 7.48 23.42
N PHE A 633 -1.63 6.99 23.82
CA PHE A 633 -0.60 6.58 22.88
C PHE A 633 -0.02 5.22 23.26
N TRP A 634 0.51 4.56 22.24
CA TRP A 634 1.39 3.42 22.39
C TRP A 634 2.75 3.77 21.83
N LEU A 635 3.77 3.69 22.67
CA LEU A 635 5.18 3.87 22.32
C LEU A 635 5.88 2.53 22.45
N VAL A 636 6.28 1.95 21.32
CA VAL A 636 7.11 0.75 21.28
C VAL A 636 8.58 1.15 21.11
N HIS A 637 9.50 0.49 21.82
CA HIS A 637 10.91 0.86 21.79
C HIS A 637 11.85 -0.32 22.04
N THR A 638 13.13 -0.11 21.76
CA THR A 638 14.20 -1.10 22.01
C THR A 638 15.16 -0.68 23.14
N ALA A 639 15.02 0.53 23.67
CA ALA A 639 15.86 1.05 24.75
C ALA A 639 15.75 0.24 26.04
N LYS A 640 16.91 -0.07 26.65
CA LYS A 640 17.00 -0.70 27.97
C LYS A 640 16.87 0.36 29.07
N TYR A 641 16.31 -0.02 30.22
CA TYR A 641 16.17 0.84 31.41
C TYR A 641 15.28 2.08 31.20
N PHE A 642 14.33 2.03 30.27
CA PHE A 642 13.38 3.10 29.95
C PHE A 642 11.91 2.60 30.08
N PRO A 643 10.94 3.48 30.42
CA PRO A 643 11.11 4.84 30.96
C PRO A 643 11.20 4.86 32.49
N ASN A 644 11.99 5.78 33.05
CA ASN A 644 12.00 6.05 34.49
C ASN A 644 10.97 7.14 34.85
N LEU A 645 9.82 6.77 35.41
CA LEU A 645 8.78 7.72 35.80
C LEU A 645 8.96 8.34 37.19
N ALA A 646 9.94 7.90 37.98
CA ALA A 646 10.16 8.41 39.33
C ALA A 646 10.87 9.77 39.38
N GLY A 647 11.48 10.21 38.27
CA GLY A 647 12.21 11.48 38.16
C GLY A 647 11.42 12.60 37.47
N ALA A 648 12.14 13.59 36.95
CA ALA A 648 11.62 14.59 36.02
C ALA A 648 11.86 14.17 34.57
N ILE A 649 11.30 14.93 33.63
CA ILE A 649 11.45 14.62 32.20
C ILE A 649 12.92 14.59 31.73
N GLY A 650 13.77 15.47 32.27
CA GLY A 650 15.21 15.50 31.97
C GLY A 650 15.98 14.28 32.51
N ASP A 651 15.36 13.48 33.37
CA ASP A 651 15.98 12.28 33.96
C ASP A 651 15.76 11.02 33.10
N LEU A 652 14.88 11.06 32.10
CA LEU A 652 14.53 9.91 31.24
C LEU A 652 15.76 9.23 30.61
N PHE A 653 16.77 10.02 30.24
CA PHE A 653 18.03 9.56 29.63
C PHE A 653 19.26 10.00 30.41
N SER A 654 19.13 10.23 31.73
CA SER A 654 20.25 10.63 32.59
C SER A 654 21.24 9.49 32.90
N ASN A 655 20.75 8.25 32.93
CA ASN A 655 21.53 7.07 33.31
C ASN A 655 22.46 6.62 32.17
N GLU A 656 23.75 6.41 32.48
CA GLU A 656 24.76 5.89 31.56
C GLU A 656 24.34 4.58 30.87
N LYS A 657 23.59 3.73 31.58
CA LYS A 657 23.08 2.48 31.01
C LYS A 657 22.04 2.69 29.91
N THR A 658 21.22 3.74 30.01
CA THR A 658 20.23 4.12 28.99
C THR A 658 20.91 4.83 27.80
N LYS A 659 22.06 5.50 28.04
CA LYS A 659 22.86 6.17 27.00
C LYS A 659 23.83 5.24 26.26
N LYS A 660 24.10 4.04 26.76
CA LYS A 660 25.12 3.16 26.19
C LYS A 660 24.80 2.70 24.76
N ASP A 661 23.66 2.04 24.57
CA ASP A 661 23.29 1.41 23.30
C ASP A 661 22.41 2.37 22.47
N ALA A 662 22.50 2.29 21.15
CA ALA A 662 21.54 2.87 20.23
C ALA A 662 20.19 2.16 20.36
N ALA A 663 19.11 2.89 20.16
CA ALA A 663 17.75 2.36 20.29
C ALA A 663 16.80 3.08 19.34
N ALA A 664 15.85 2.33 18.80
CA ALA A 664 14.75 2.85 18.01
C ALA A 664 13.45 2.93 18.83
N PHE A 665 12.66 3.95 18.55
CA PHE A 665 11.36 4.26 19.14
C PHE A 665 10.35 4.51 18.03
N LEU A 666 9.13 4.04 18.24
CA LEU A 666 7.98 4.28 17.37
C LEU A 666 6.78 4.61 18.27
N CYS A 667 6.25 5.82 18.13
CA CYS A 667 5.10 6.28 18.90
C CYS A 667 3.90 6.49 17.99
N MET A 668 2.73 6.05 18.45
CA MET A 668 1.47 6.15 17.72
C MET A 668 0.34 6.55 18.67
N THR A 669 -0.50 7.49 18.25
CA THR A 669 -1.63 8.00 19.07
C THR A 669 -2.95 7.33 18.64
N TYR A 670 -3.73 6.85 19.61
CA TYR A 670 -4.87 5.96 19.40
C TYR A 670 -6.07 6.28 20.31
N SER A 671 -7.25 5.90 19.85
CA SER A 671 -8.45 5.81 20.70
C SER A 671 -8.30 4.71 21.75
N ASP A 672 -9.10 4.79 22.81
CA ASP A 672 -9.17 3.78 23.85
C ASP A 672 -9.53 2.38 23.30
N VAL A 673 -10.40 2.31 22.28
CA VAL A 673 -10.77 1.08 21.58
C VAL A 673 -9.55 0.48 20.89
N ASN A 674 -8.80 1.29 20.15
CA ASN A 674 -7.62 0.82 19.44
C ASN A 674 -6.51 0.43 20.42
N LEU A 675 -6.31 1.16 21.52
CA LEU A 675 -5.37 0.77 22.58
C LEU A 675 -5.74 -0.55 23.26
N ARG A 676 -7.03 -0.80 23.53
CA ARG A 676 -7.48 -2.11 24.05
C ARG A 676 -7.22 -3.24 23.06
N ALA A 677 -7.48 -3.01 21.77
CA ALA A 677 -7.19 -3.98 20.72
C ALA A 677 -5.68 -4.25 20.58
N ILE A 678 -4.85 -3.21 20.70
CA ILE A 678 -3.39 -3.30 20.72
C ILE A 678 -2.91 -4.09 21.93
N ALA A 679 -3.41 -3.79 23.13
CA ALA A 679 -3.06 -4.50 24.35
C ALA A 679 -3.35 -6.00 24.25
N LYS A 680 -4.51 -6.38 23.69
CA LYS A 680 -4.87 -7.77 23.42
C LYS A 680 -3.89 -8.49 22.48
N ILE A 681 -3.25 -7.77 21.55
CA ILE A 681 -2.25 -8.35 20.65
C ILE A 681 -0.89 -8.44 21.34
N ILE A 682 -0.46 -7.39 22.03
CA ILE A 682 0.79 -7.35 22.80
C ILE A 682 0.83 -8.45 23.86
N ASP A 683 -0.31 -8.76 24.47
CA ASP A 683 -0.48 -9.80 25.46
C ASP A 683 0.00 -11.19 24.97
N TYR A 684 -0.09 -11.49 23.67
CA TYR A 684 0.51 -12.70 23.08
C TYR A 684 2.01 -12.77 23.32
N GLU A 685 2.73 -11.64 23.28
CA GLU A 685 4.16 -11.59 23.51
C GLU A 685 4.56 -12.01 24.93
N GLN A 686 3.61 -12.05 25.87
CA GLN A 686 3.82 -12.21 27.30
C GLN A 686 4.91 -11.26 27.84
N PRO A 687 4.76 -9.94 27.64
CA PRO A 687 5.74 -8.98 28.12
C PRO A 687 5.72 -8.86 29.65
N ILE A 688 6.83 -8.41 30.23
CA ILE A 688 6.89 -8.13 31.67
C ILE A 688 6.36 -6.72 31.91
N VAL A 689 5.13 -6.62 32.42
CA VAL A 689 4.59 -5.36 32.95
C VAL A 689 5.27 -5.05 34.28
N PHE A 690 6.09 -4.01 34.33
CA PHE A 690 6.85 -3.63 35.53
C PHE A 690 6.24 -2.44 36.27
N PHE A 691 5.34 -1.71 35.63
CA PHE A 691 4.58 -0.63 36.23
C PHE A 691 3.19 -0.57 35.63
N ALA A 692 2.18 -0.50 36.48
CA ALA A 692 0.81 -0.32 36.08
C ALA A 692 0.15 0.67 37.05
N GLN A 693 -0.52 1.69 36.50
CA GLN A 693 -1.26 2.69 37.25
C GLN A 693 -2.68 2.71 36.74
N ARG A 694 -3.62 2.49 37.66
CA ARG A 694 -5.04 2.75 37.47
C ARG A 694 -5.32 4.20 37.83
N SER A 695 -6.02 4.93 36.96
CA SER A 695 -6.35 6.33 37.20
C SER A 695 -7.23 6.53 38.45
N ALA A 696 -6.96 7.59 39.21
CA ALA A 696 -7.79 8.08 40.30
C ALA A 696 -9.11 8.71 39.79
N ALA A 697 -9.13 9.24 38.56
CA ALA A 697 -10.33 9.80 37.95
C ALA A 697 -11.27 8.71 37.44
N GLN A 698 -12.51 8.70 37.95
CA GLN A 698 -13.49 7.65 37.67
C GLN A 698 -13.86 7.52 36.18
N ALA A 699 -13.79 8.61 35.41
CA ALA A 699 -14.08 8.61 33.98
C ALA A 699 -13.05 7.80 33.15
N THR A 700 -11.77 7.82 33.53
CA THR A 700 -10.69 7.05 32.91
C THR A 700 -10.58 5.61 33.38
N GLN A 701 -11.11 5.25 34.54
CA GLN A 701 -10.91 3.91 35.13
C GLN A 701 -11.34 2.76 34.22
N ALA A 702 -12.40 2.97 33.42
CA ALA A 702 -12.94 1.96 32.51
C ALA A 702 -11.95 1.44 31.46
N PHE A 703 -10.92 2.22 31.09
CA PHE A 703 -9.86 1.73 30.21
C PHE A 703 -9.00 0.69 30.92
N TYR A 704 -8.51 1.02 32.12
CA TYR A 704 -7.67 0.10 32.91
C TYR A 704 -8.45 -1.14 33.32
N ASP A 705 -9.71 -0.97 33.71
CA ASP A 705 -10.59 -2.06 34.17
C ASP A 705 -11.08 -2.97 33.04
N SER A 706 -10.76 -2.67 31.78
CA SER A 706 -11.15 -3.52 30.65
C SER A 706 -10.46 -4.87 30.70
N SER A 707 -11.15 -5.91 30.21
CA SER A 707 -10.62 -7.28 30.23
C SER A 707 -9.28 -7.40 29.51
N GLU A 708 -9.08 -6.70 28.41
CA GLU A 708 -7.83 -6.72 27.62
C GLU A 708 -6.66 -6.15 28.41
N ILE A 709 -6.85 -5.00 29.08
CA ILE A 709 -5.80 -4.36 29.89
C ILE A 709 -5.52 -5.19 31.13
N GLN A 710 -6.55 -5.65 31.83
CA GLN A 710 -6.38 -6.52 33.00
C GLN A 710 -5.66 -7.81 32.64
N THR A 711 -5.95 -8.40 31.47
CA THR A 711 -5.25 -9.61 31.01
C THR A 711 -3.76 -9.33 30.79
N LEU A 712 -3.42 -8.24 30.11
CA LEU A 712 -2.04 -7.82 29.89
C LEU A 712 -1.30 -7.53 31.22
N VAL A 713 -1.94 -6.84 32.18
CA VAL A 713 -1.34 -6.50 33.48
C VAL A 713 -1.15 -7.74 34.35
N ASN A 714 -2.11 -8.67 34.36
CA ASN A 714 -2.05 -9.87 35.20
C ASN A 714 -1.08 -10.93 34.65
N GLY A 715 -0.77 -10.89 33.33
CA GLY A 715 0.30 -11.66 32.70
C GLY A 715 0.10 -13.18 32.58
N LEU A 716 1.06 -13.84 31.91
CA LEU A 716 1.26 -15.29 31.77
C LEU A 716 0.04 -16.14 31.36
N HIS A 717 -0.45 -15.93 30.13
CA HIS A 717 -1.55 -16.71 29.56
C HIS A 717 -1.06 -17.71 28.50
N LYS A 718 -1.69 -18.89 28.40
CA LYS A 718 -1.42 -19.84 27.31
C LYS A 718 -2.33 -19.54 26.12
N TYR A 719 -1.76 -19.30 24.94
CA TYR A 719 -2.53 -19.02 23.71
C TYR A 719 -2.60 -20.21 22.76
N GLN A 720 -3.78 -20.39 22.16
CA GLN A 720 -4.02 -21.20 20.98
C GLN A 720 -5.03 -20.46 20.08
N PRO A 721 -4.68 -20.05 18.85
CA PRO A 721 -3.39 -20.24 18.16
C PRO A 721 -2.24 -19.47 18.83
N THR A 722 -0.98 -19.86 18.56
CA THR A 722 0.23 -19.27 19.17
C THR A 722 0.70 -17.97 18.51
N ALA A 723 -0.05 -17.42 17.57
CA ALA A 723 0.23 -16.12 16.96
C ALA A 723 -1.07 -15.43 16.55
N SER A 724 -1.01 -14.11 16.49
CA SER A 724 -2.14 -13.25 16.14
C SER A 724 -1.67 -12.05 15.30
N THR A 725 -2.62 -11.46 14.59
CA THR A 725 -2.43 -10.23 13.83
C THR A 725 -3.56 -9.26 14.16
N SER A 726 -3.28 -7.96 14.12
CA SER A 726 -4.34 -6.95 14.20
C SER A 726 -5.32 -7.08 13.04
N GLY A 727 -6.58 -6.73 13.29
CA GLY A 727 -7.55 -6.47 12.23
C GLY A 727 -7.19 -5.22 11.44
N ASP A 728 -7.78 -5.04 10.27
CA ASP A 728 -7.47 -3.91 9.37
C ASP A 728 -8.04 -2.56 9.86
N GLY A 729 -8.78 -2.57 10.97
CA GLY A 729 -9.41 -1.39 11.58
C GLY A 729 -8.58 -0.65 12.64
N ILE A 730 -7.33 -1.07 12.92
CA ILE A 730 -6.46 -0.31 13.84
C ILE A 730 -5.83 0.85 13.08
N THR A 731 -6.23 2.07 13.45
CA THR A 731 -5.76 3.32 12.85
C THR A 731 -5.33 4.33 13.91
N THR A 732 -4.35 5.16 13.58
CA THR A 732 -3.93 6.32 14.38
C THR A 732 -4.95 7.46 14.25
N PHE A 733 -4.91 8.45 15.15
CA PHE A 733 -5.84 9.61 15.10
C PHE A 733 -5.67 10.51 13.88
N THR A 734 -4.46 10.63 13.34
CA THR A 734 -4.18 11.30 12.07
C THR A 734 -3.31 10.38 11.21
N PRO A 735 -3.21 10.60 9.88
CA PRO A 735 -2.39 9.77 9.00
C PRO A 735 -0.92 9.65 9.47
N PRO A 736 -0.24 8.54 9.17
CA PRO A 736 -0.39 7.77 7.94
C PRO A 736 -0.95 6.36 8.19
N GLY A 737 -2.25 6.21 7.92
CA GLY A 737 -2.79 4.93 7.51
C GLY A 737 -2.92 3.82 8.56
N PRO A 738 -3.40 2.64 8.11
CA PRO A 738 -3.64 1.48 8.97
C PRO A 738 -2.35 0.94 9.59
N VAL A 739 -2.44 0.53 10.85
CA VAL A 739 -1.33 -0.10 11.58
C VAL A 739 -1.56 -1.60 11.63
N LYS A 740 -0.57 -2.36 11.14
CA LYS A 740 -0.59 -3.82 11.20
C LYS A 740 0.37 -4.31 12.27
N ILE A 741 -0.16 -5.02 13.26
CA ILE A 741 0.61 -5.53 14.40
C ILE A 741 0.57 -7.05 14.33
N PHE A 742 1.75 -7.66 14.41
CA PHE A 742 1.91 -9.11 14.52
C PHE A 742 2.44 -9.42 15.89
N ALA A 743 1.87 -10.42 16.55
CA ALA A 743 2.40 -10.94 17.80
C ALA A 743 2.44 -12.46 17.80
N SER A 744 3.42 -13.03 18.48
CA SER A 744 3.56 -14.47 18.68
C SER A 744 3.83 -14.76 20.15
N ALA A 745 3.26 -15.87 20.62
CA ALA A 745 3.45 -16.37 21.96
C ALA A 745 4.72 -17.20 22.09
N PRO A 746 5.35 -17.21 23.28
CA PRO A 746 6.46 -18.12 23.55
C PRO A 746 6.05 -19.56 23.27
N VAL A 747 6.85 -20.26 22.48
CA VAL A 747 6.63 -21.65 22.09
C VAL A 747 7.84 -22.50 22.49
N ALA A 748 7.60 -23.77 22.83
CA ALA A 748 8.67 -24.69 23.25
C ALA A 748 9.71 -24.96 22.14
N TYR A 749 9.35 -24.73 20.88
CA TYR A 749 10.23 -24.81 19.72
C TYR A 749 10.55 -23.40 19.23
N SER A 750 11.80 -23.11 18.86
CA SER A 750 12.16 -21.79 18.33
C SER A 750 11.36 -21.44 17.07
N SER A 751 10.65 -20.31 17.07
CA SER A 751 9.82 -19.86 15.95
C SER A 751 10.18 -18.43 15.52
N ASP A 752 10.56 -18.27 14.25
CA ASP A 752 10.83 -16.95 13.66
C ASP A 752 9.52 -16.31 13.18
N ILE A 753 9.10 -15.23 13.85
CA ILE A 753 7.84 -14.54 13.54
C ILE A 753 7.79 -14.06 12.08
N TYR A 754 8.94 -13.68 11.50
CA TYR A 754 8.98 -13.18 10.13
C TYR A 754 8.71 -14.28 9.12
N SER A 755 9.50 -15.36 9.18
CA SER A 755 9.39 -16.48 8.24
C SER A 755 8.07 -17.25 8.38
N ASN A 756 7.51 -17.30 9.59
CA ASN A 756 6.31 -18.09 9.86
C ASN A 756 5.01 -17.32 9.70
N TYR A 757 5.00 -16.00 9.96
CA TYR A 757 3.77 -15.21 10.01
C TYR A 757 3.85 -13.94 9.15
N VAL A 758 4.78 -13.01 9.43
CA VAL A 758 4.78 -11.67 8.81
C VAL A 758 4.78 -11.75 7.27
N VAL A 759 5.72 -12.50 6.67
CA VAL A 759 5.79 -12.58 5.21
C VAL A 759 4.58 -13.28 4.60
N LYS A 760 4.00 -14.27 5.30
CA LYS A 760 2.86 -15.07 4.82
C LYS A 760 1.55 -14.31 4.93
N ILE A 761 1.35 -13.48 5.96
CA ILE A 761 0.14 -12.67 6.10
C ILE A 761 0.21 -11.47 5.16
N LEU A 762 1.36 -10.81 5.07
CA LEU A 762 1.53 -9.66 4.19
C LEU A 762 1.75 -10.04 2.72
N GLN A 763 2.03 -11.31 2.43
CA GLN A 763 2.38 -11.81 1.09
C GLN A 763 3.50 -10.99 0.43
N LYS A 764 4.46 -10.53 1.23
CA LYS A 764 5.62 -9.72 0.81
C LYS A 764 6.91 -10.30 1.35
N SER A 765 7.99 -10.15 0.58
CA SER A 765 9.34 -10.46 1.06
C SER A 765 9.87 -9.33 1.93
N PHE A 766 10.57 -9.66 3.02
CA PHE A 766 11.07 -8.69 4.00
C PHE A 766 12.59 -8.73 4.14
N GLN A 767 13.17 -7.57 4.37
CA GLN A 767 14.54 -7.36 4.83
C GLN A 767 14.47 -6.98 6.31
N VAL A 768 15.07 -7.81 7.16
CA VAL A 768 14.94 -7.70 8.61
C VAL A 768 16.28 -7.35 9.22
N TYR A 769 16.34 -6.19 9.88
CA TYR A 769 17.52 -5.76 10.62
C TYR A 769 17.61 -6.46 11.98
N THR A 770 18.70 -7.17 12.17
CA THR A 770 19.10 -7.72 13.47
C THR A 770 20.61 -7.52 13.61
N PRO A 771 21.07 -6.66 14.53
CA PRO A 771 22.48 -6.44 14.76
C PRO A 771 23.12 -7.76 15.18
N GLY A 772 24.07 -8.19 14.36
CA GLY A 772 24.76 -9.46 14.51
C GLY A 772 25.52 -9.82 13.25
N THR A 773 25.99 -11.05 13.19
CA THR A 773 26.64 -11.64 12.03
C THR A 773 25.81 -12.84 11.53
N THR A 774 26.19 -13.41 10.39
CA THR A 774 25.58 -14.64 9.87
C THR A 774 25.72 -15.84 10.80
N ALA A 775 26.64 -15.80 11.78
CA ALA A 775 26.80 -16.82 12.80
C ALA A 775 25.82 -16.67 13.97
N THR A 776 25.36 -15.45 14.27
CA THR A 776 24.51 -15.14 15.45
C THR A 776 23.05 -14.94 15.10
N VAL A 777 22.75 -14.56 13.85
CA VAL A 777 21.40 -14.36 13.33
C VAL A 777 20.90 -15.64 12.65
N LEU A 778 19.63 -15.99 12.88
CA LEU A 778 18.91 -17.07 12.24
C LEU A 778 19.06 -16.98 10.72
N LYS A 779 19.12 -18.16 10.09
CA LYS A 779 19.27 -18.27 8.64
C LYS A 779 18.12 -17.52 7.95
N LYS A 780 18.48 -16.76 6.91
CA LYS A 780 17.53 -16.19 5.96
C LYS A 780 16.67 -17.29 5.31
N SER A 781 15.44 -16.92 4.93
CA SER A 781 14.55 -17.78 4.16
C SER A 781 14.57 -17.35 2.69
N CYS A 782 15.26 -18.13 1.85
CA CYS A 782 15.35 -17.91 0.39
C CYS A 782 14.46 -18.89 -0.41
N VAL A 783 13.64 -19.70 0.25
CA VAL A 783 12.84 -20.77 -0.38
C VAL A 783 11.39 -20.31 -0.52
N GLY A 784 10.83 -20.44 -1.72
CA GLY A 784 9.46 -20.01 -2.04
C GLY A 784 9.36 -18.57 -2.57
N THR A 785 8.13 -18.12 -2.83
CA THR A 785 7.84 -16.79 -3.39
C THR A 785 8.04 -15.64 -2.39
N LEU A 786 8.05 -15.96 -1.08
CA LEU A 786 8.15 -15.01 0.02
C LEU A 786 9.48 -15.21 0.75
N LYS A 787 10.33 -14.18 0.74
CA LYS A 787 11.70 -14.25 1.25
C LYS A 787 11.85 -13.46 2.54
N VAL A 788 12.73 -13.91 3.42
CA VAL A 788 13.20 -13.16 4.60
C VAL A 788 14.71 -13.04 4.50
N GLU A 789 15.20 -11.86 4.17
CA GLU A 789 16.63 -11.55 4.07
C GLU A 789 17.11 -10.85 5.36
N ASN A 790 18.35 -11.12 5.75
CA ASN A 790 18.96 -10.48 6.91
C ASN A 790 19.67 -9.20 6.50
N VAL A 791 19.36 -8.10 7.19
CA VAL A 791 20.21 -6.92 7.27
C VAL A 791 20.99 -7.04 8.59
N LEU A 792 22.30 -7.15 8.46
CA LEU A 792 23.25 -7.25 9.55
C LEU A 792 23.76 -5.84 9.88
N GLY A 793 24.42 -5.66 11.03
CA GLY A 793 25.14 -4.42 11.31
C GLY A 793 26.56 -4.43 10.73
N PRO A 794 27.30 -3.31 10.76
CA PRO A 794 26.86 -1.99 11.21
C PRO A 794 25.86 -1.33 10.24
N ILE A 795 25.16 -0.29 10.71
CA ILE A 795 24.28 0.56 9.89
C ILE A 795 24.69 2.03 10.02
N THR A 796 24.28 2.86 9.07
CA THR A 796 24.48 4.31 9.14
C THR A 796 23.13 5.00 9.22
N VAL A 797 22.89 5.76 10.30
CA VAL A 797 21.70 6.60 10.44
C VAL A 797 22.10 8.03 10.13
N LYS A 798 21.52 8.60 9.05
CA LYS A 798 21.94 9.88 8.46
C LYS A 798 23.44 9.87 8.12
N ASP A 799 24.28 10.41 9.01
CA ASP A 799 25.74 10.49 8.85
C ASP A 799 26.52 9.70 9.93
N THR A 800 25.82 9.03 10.85
CA THR A 800 26.47 8.34 11.98
C THR A 800 26.45 6.83 11.81
N GLU A 801 27.62 6.20 11.78
CA GLU A 801 27.75 4.74 11.81
C GLU A 801 27.52 4.19 13.21
N ILE A 802 26.64 3.18 13.32
CA ILE A 802 26.31 2.48 14.56
C ILE A 802 26.92 1.07 14.50
N PRO A 803 27.89 0.75 15.37
CA PRO A 803 28.50 -0.57 15.44
C PRO A 803 27.53 -1.66 15.89
N ILE A 804 27.73 -2.90 15.40
CA ILE A 804 26.90 -4.08 15.74
C ILE A 804 26.69 -4.24 17.25
N GLY A 805 27.75 -4.11 18.04
CA GLY A 805 27.72 -4.33 19.49
C GLY A 805 27.11 -3.19 20.31
N GLN A 806 26.70 -2.10 19.66
CA GLN A 806 26.14 -0.91 20.29
C GLN A 806 24.73 -0.60 19.79
N ASP A 807 24.05 -1.54 19.12
CA ASP A 807 22.69 -1.34 18.62
C ASP A 807 21.69 -2.34 19.22
N SER A 808 20.63 -1.81 19.82
CA SER A 808 19.51 -2.59 20.34
C SER A 808 18.29 -2.58 19.42
N ALA A 809 18.28 -1.76 18.38
CA ALA A 809 17.15 -1.62 17.47
C ALA A 809 16.89 -2.91 16.68
N ARG A 810 15.60 -3.16 16.39
CA ARG A 810 15.14 -4.22 15.49
C ARG A 810 14.04 -3.62 14.62
N TRP A 811 14.20 -3.72 13.32
CA TRP A 811 13.24 -3.15 12.38
C TRP A 811 13.25 -3.97 11.09
N SER A 812 12.22 -3.80 10.28
CA SER A 812 12.13 -4.51 9.02
C SER A 812 11.38 -3.71 7.98
N VAL A 813 11.78 -3.86 6.72
CA VAL A 813 11.14 -3.23 5.56
C VAL A 813 10.83 -4.27 4.50
N PRO A 814 9.74 -4.13 3.73
CA PRO A 814 9.51 -4.96 2.55
C PRO A 814 10.63 -4.73 1.53
N LYS A 815 11.04 -5.78 0.83
CA LYS A 815 12.15 -5.74 -0.12
C LYS A 815 11.87 -4.86 -1.35
N SER A 816 10.69 -5.00 -1.95
CA SER A 816 10.32 -4.36 -3.22
C SER A 816 9.28 -3.25 -3.07
N ASP A 817 8.54 -3.24 -1.95
CA ASP A 817 7.32 -2.45 -1.82
C ASP A 817 7.56 -1.32 -0.84
N SER A 818 7.47 -0.07 -1.29
CA SER A 818 7.96 1.07 -0.54
C SER A 818 7.14 1.43 0.71
N ASP A 819 6.11 0.68 1.05
CA ASP A 819 4.96 1.30 1.73
C ASP A 819 4.97 1.10 3.25
N PHE A 820 5.68 0.09 3.77
CA PHE A 820 5.71 -0.22 5.20
C PHE A 820 7.11 -0.13 5.79
N ILE A 821 7.16 0.35 7.02
CA ILE A 821 8.29 0.18 7.94
C ILE A 821 7.74 -0.45 9.22
N CYS A 822 8.44 -1.45 9.73
CA CYS A 822 8.07 -2.07 11.00
C CYS A 822 9.16 -1.87 12.05
N LEU A 823 8.76 -1.48 13.25
CA LEU A 823 9.59 -1.60 14.45
C LEU A 823 9.23 -2.91 15.15
N SER A 824 10.24 -3.56 15.74
CA SER A 824 10.05 -4.83 16.42
C SER A 824 10.82 -4.82 17.73
N ASN A 825 10.35 -5.56 18.71
CA ASN A 825 11.07 -5.72 19.99
C ASN A 825 12.03 -6.91 19.96
N THR A 826 11.80 -7.82 19.02
CA THR A 826 12.49 -9.09 18.90
C THR A 826 13.20 -9.18 17.55
N GLY A 827 14.47 -9.55 17.56
CA GLY A 827 15.25 -9.77 16.35
C GLY A 827 15.08 -11.17 15.79
N ARG A 828 16.03 -11.55 14.93
CA ARG A 828 16.12 -12.89 14.37
C ARG A 828 17.32 -13.65 14.92
N THR A 829 17.60 -13.67 16.23
CA THR A 829 18.61 -14.58 16.82
C THR A 829 17.99 -15.88 17.35
N ALA A 830 18.81 -16.89 17.62
CA ALA A 830 18.33 -18.15 18.22
C ALA A 830 17.71 -17.97 19.61
N ASN A 831 18.13 -16.93 20.35
CA ASN A 831 17.52 -16.59 21.64
C ASN A 831 16.22 -15.80 21.44
N ASP A 832 16.18 -14.88 20.48
CA ASP A 832 14.96 -14.14 20.13
C ASP A 832 13.79 -15.07 19.80
N ALA A 833 14.04 -16.11 18.99
CA ALA A 833 13.00 -17.06 18.57
C ALA A 833 12.47 -17.99 19.66
N LYS A 834 13.03 -17.97 20.88
CA LYS A 834 12.51 -18.75 22.02
C LYS A 834 11.37 -18.03 22.75
N TYR A 835 11.29 -16.72 22.61
CA TYR A 835 10.35 -15.88 23.34
C TYR A 835 9.26 -15.35 22.42
N GLY A 836 8.23 -14.76 23.01
CA GLY A 836 7.22 -14.04 22.25
C GLY A 836 7.83 -12.87 21.50
N ALA A 837 7.20 -12.47 20.41
CA ALA A 837 7.65 -11.34 19.60
C ALA A 837 6.48 -10.48 19.14
N THR A 838 6.66 -9.16 19.18
CA THR A 838 5.74 -8.18 18.56
C THR A 838 6.45 -7.39 17.45
N VAL A 839 5.77 -7.25 16.32
CA VAL A 839 6.18 -6.47 15.15
C VAL A 839 5.07 -5.47 14.82
N ALA A 840 5.35 -4.18 14.97
CA ALA A 840 4.43 -3.09 14.65
C ALA A 840 4.82 -2.45 13.32
N CYS A 841 3.98 -2.63 12.30
CA CYS A 841 4.17 -2.10 10.95
C CYS A 841 3.24 -0.93 10.68
N VAL A 842 3.80 0.18 10.23
CA VAL A 842 3.07 1.39 9.83
C VAL A 842 3.28 1.69 8.35
N LEU A 843 2.25 2.23 7.70
CA LEU A 843 2.32 2.63 6.31
C LEU A 843 3.03 3.99 6.22
N SER A 844 4.30 4.03 5.82
CA SER A 844 5.03 5.27 5.62
C SER A 844 6.12 5.06 4.57
N LYS A 845 5.91 5.65 3.38
CA LYS A 845 6.79 5.45 2.24
C LYS A 845 8.14 6.13 2.44
N GLU A 846 8.10 7.34 2.96
CA GLU A 846 9.25 8.19 3.21
C GLU A 846 10.13 7.53 4.27
N ALA A 847 9.56 7.14 5.41
CA ALA A 847 10.28 6.42 6.46
C ALA A 847 10.84 5.09 5.94
N ALA A 848 10.04 4.28 5.25
CA ALA A 848 10.54 3.01 4.69
C ALA A 848 11.68 3.21 3.67
N THR A 849 11.69 4.34 2.94
CA THR A 849 12.79 4.70 2.05
C THR A 849 14.06 5.04 2.83
N LEU A 850 13.95 5.86 3.89
CA LEU A 850 15.08 6.19 4.75
C LEU A 850 15.66 4.95 5.44
N PHE A 851 14.81 4.04 5.93
CA PHE A 851 15.26 2.78 6.51
C PHE A 851 15.92 1.85 5.48
N ARG A 852 15.46 1.84 4.23
CA ARG A 852 16.14 1.11 3.15
C ARG A 852 17.50 1.69 2.79
N ASN A 853 17.68 3.02 2.86
CA ASN A 853 18.98 3.64 2.60
C ASN A 853 20.05 3.22 3.61
N MET A 854 19.64 2.75 4.80
CA MET A 854 20.55 2.14 5.78
C MET A 854 21.00 0.71 5.40
N ILE A 855 20.33 0.07 4.44
CA ILE A 855 20.67 -1.25 3.90
C ILE A 855 21.69 -1.07 2.79
N LYS A 856 22.92 -1.51 3.06
CA LYS A 856 24.03 -1.49 2.11
C LYS A 856 24.40 -2.92 1.71
N LYS A 857 25.13 -3.06 0.62
CA LYS A 857 25.55 -4.37 0.11
C LYS A 857 26.43 -5.14 1.11
N GLU A 858 27.20 -4.42 1.92
CA GLU A 858 28.13 -4.97 2.89
C GLU A 858 27.41 -5.58 4.09
N ASN A 859 26.22 -5.06 4.39
CA ASN A 859 25.41 -5.44 5.54
C ASN A 859 24.18 -6.29 5.15
N LEU A 860 23.92 -6.51 3.86
CA LEU A 860 22.84 -7.37 3.36
C LEU A 860 23.33 -8.81 3.08
N ASP A 861 22.70 -9.79 3.72
CA ASP A 861 22.94 -11.22 3.46
C ASP A 861 21.95 -11.77 2.38
N ALA A 862 22.19 -11.47 1.09
CA ALA A 862 21.27 -11.76 -0.04
C ALA A 862 21.32 -13.22 -0.60
N CYS A 863 20.40 -13.62 -1.48
CA CYS A 863 20.32 -14.98 -2.06
C CYS A 863 21.19 -15.19 -3.37
N PRO A 864 21.70 -16.42 -3.67
CA PRO A 864 22.50 -16.88 -4.87
C PRO A 864 21.88 -16.75 -6.31
N PHE A 865 22.54 -17.24 -7.40
CA PHE A 865 22.02 -17.31 -8.82
C PHE A 865 22.70 -18.33 -9.80
N PHE A 866 21.99 -18.74 -10.88
CA PHE A 866 22.42 -19.57 -12.04
C PHE A 866 22.12 -18.82 -13.36
N VAL A 867 22.98 -18.85 -14.38
CA VAL A 867 22.76 -18.14 -15.66
C VAL A 867 22.95 -19.06 -16.87
N TYR A 868 22.05 -18.96 -17.85
CA TYR A 868 22.14 -19.62 -19.16
C TYR A 868 22.20 -18.56 -20.26
N LYS A 869 23.34 -18.47 -20.94
CA LYS A 869 23.57 -17.58 -22.08
C LYS A 869 23.19 -18.32 -23.37
N LEU A 870 22.46 -17.66 -24.26
CA LEU A 870 21.90 -18.24 -25.50
C LEU A 870 22.87 -18.12 -26.67
N PRO A 871 22.77 -18.95 -27.73
CA PRO A 871 23.70 -18.90 -28.86
C PRO A 871 23.46 -17.68 -29.76
N GLY A 872 24.48 -17.28 -30.53
CA GLY A 872 24.35 -16.24 -31.56
C GLY A 872 24.17 -14.80 -31.05
N GLY A 873 24.53 -14.51 -29.80
CA GLY A 873 24.41 -13.15 -29.24
C GLY A 873 24.68 -13.09 -27.74
N LYS A 874 24.30 -11.96 -27.13
CA LYS A 874 24.46 -11.69 -25.69
C LYS A 874 23.22 -12.03 -24.86
N SER A 875 22.14 -12.52 -25.48
CA SER A 875 20.91 -12.84 -24.78
C SER A 875 21.12 -13.97 -23.76
N SER A 876 20.45 -13.85 -22.61
CA SER A 876 20.55 -14.80 -21.52
C SER A 876 19.25 -14.89 -20.72
N HIS A 877 19.10 -16.02 -20.05
CA HIS A 877 18.17 -16.24 -18.95
C HIS A 877 18.98 -16.47 -17.68
N TYR A 878 18.46 -16.06 -16.53
CA TYR A 878 19.04 -16.42 -15.24
C TYR A 878 17.97 -16.93 -14.29
N LEU A 879 18.38 -17.71 -13.31
CA LEU A 879 17.53 -18.31 -12.29
C LEU A 879 18.17 -18.03 -10.93
N LYS A 880 17.50 -17.29 -10.06
CA LYS A 880 17.93 -17.15 -8.66
C LYS A 880 17.35 -18.32 -7.85
N PRO A 881 18.04 -18.85 -6.84
CA PRO A 881 17.51 -19.92 -6.02
C PRO A 881 16.19 -19.53 -5.36
N GLY A 882 15.28 -20.50 -5.40
CA GLY A 882 13.89 -20.34 -4.99
C GLY A 882 12.97 -19.74 -6.06
N GLU A 883 13.48 -19.28 -7.21
CA GLU A 883 12.63 -18.88 -8.33
C GLU A 883 12.02 -20.11 -9.02
N ALA A 884 10.71 -20.05 -9.28
CA ALA A 884 9.96 -21.15 -9.91
C ALA A 884 10.22 -21.27 -11.42
N ASP A 885 10.78 -20.22 -12.04
CA ASP A 885 11.07 -20.18 -13.47
C ASP A 885 12.22 -19.21 -13.77
N TRP A 886 12.83 -19.37 -14.95
CA TRP A 886 13.88 -18.50 -15.48
C TRP A 886 13.40 -17.06 -15.67
N ALA A 887 14.28 -16.10 -15.41
CA ALA A 887 14.06 -14.68 -15.71
C ALA A 887 13.81 -14.43 -17.20
N ALA A 888 13.14 -13.32 -17.51
CA ALA A 888 12.91 -12.91 -18.89
C ALA A 888 14.22 -12.72 -19.66
N LEU A 889 14.14 -12.89 -20.99
CA LEU A 889 15.26 -12.72 -21.89
C LEU A 889 15.90 -11.33 -21.72
N ALA A 890 17.19 -11.29 -21.47
CA ALA A 890 17.92 -10.02 -21.36
C ALA A 890 19.38 -10.18 -21.79
N ASP A 891 20.00 -9.07 -22.22
CA ASP A 891 21.42 -9.03 -22.57
C ASP A 891 22.26 -9.32 -21.31
N ILE A 892 23.22 -10.25 -21.39
CA ILE A 892 24.10 -10.69 -20.29
C ILE A 892 25.05 -9.60 -19.79
N ASP A 893 25.33 -8.58 -20.62
CA ASP A 893 26.13 -7.41 -20.27
C ASP A 893 25.29 -6.28 -19.66
N ALA A 894 23.97 -6.41 -19.52
CA ALA A 894 23.16 -5.41 -18.85
C ALA A 894 23.51 -5.33 -17.35
N GLN A 895 23.53 -4.13 -16.76
CA GLN A 895 23.89 -3.92 -15.35
C GLN A 895 23.11 -4.78 -14.34
N GLN A 896 21.86 -5.09 -14.68
CA GLN A 896 20.96 -5.91 -13.85
C GLN A 896 21.27 -7.41 -13.91
N GLN A 897 22.19 -7.83 -14.80
CA GLN A 897 22.54 -9.23 -14.94
C GLN A 897 23.46 -9.71 -13.83
N PRO A 898 23.27 -10.95 -13.35
CA PRO A 898 24.10 -11.48 -12.28
C PRO A 898 25.60 -11.59 -12.64
N ILE A 899 25.93 -11.94 -13.89
CA ILE A 899 27.34 -12.02 -14.35
C ILE A 899 27.96 -10.62 -14.43
N HIS A 900 27.27 -9.67 -15.06
CA HIS A 900 27.73 -8.28 -15.13
C HIS A 900 27.98 -7.72 -13.73
N SER A 901 26.97 -7.70 -12.87
CA SER A 901 27.06 -7.12 -11.52
C SER A 901 28.10 -7.80 -10.62
N THR A 902 28.41 -9.09 -10.86
CA THR A 902 29.48 -9.79 -10.13
C THR A 902 30.85 -9.33 -10.62
N MET A 903 31.06 -9.32 -11.93
CA MET A 903 32.35 -8.96 -12.54
C MET A 903 32.62 -7.45 -12.46
N ASP A 904 31.58 -6.61 -12.43
CA ASP A 904 31.69 -5.16 -12.29
C ASP A 904 32.34 -4.76 -10.96
N LYS A 905 32.17 -5.56 -9.90
CA LYS A 905 32.87 -5.33 -8.63
C LYS A 905 34.38 -5.27 -8.82
N TYR A 906 34.92 -6.13 -9.69
CA TYR A 906 36.33 -6.11 -10.05
C TYR A 906 36.64 -4.98 -11.03
N PHE A 907 35.90 -4.87 -12.13
CA PHE A 907 36.24 -3.93 -13.21
C PHE A 907 35.97 -2.45 -12.91
N ALA A 908 35.05 -2.13 -12.00
CA ALA A 908 34.73 -0.77 -11.57
C ALA A 908 35.46 -0.37 -10.27
N SER A 909 36.20 -1.28 -9.64
CA SER A 909 36.99 -0.94 -8.45
C SER A 909 38.15 0.01 -8.80
N GLY A 910 38.36 1.04 -7.97
CA GLY A 910 39.54 1.92 -8.04
C GLY A 910 40.83 1.24 -7.58
N ASN A 911 40.74 0.03 -7.01
CA ASN A 911 41.83 -0.75 -6.43
C ASN A 911 41.85 -2.18 -7.02
N LYS A 912 41.89 -2.31 -8.36
CA LYS A 912 41.84 -3.61 -9.05
C LYS A 912 42.94 -4.58 -8.61
N ASP A 913 44.08 -4.02 -8.27
CA ASP A 913 45.26 -4.71 -7.75
C ASP A 913 45.05 -5.29 -6.34
N HIS A 914 44.00 -4.92 -5.62
CA HIS A 914 43.74 -5.44 -4.27
C HIS A 914 42.99 -6.79 -4.23
N ALA A 915 42.61 -7.36 -5.36
CA ALA A 915 41.98 -8.69 -5.43
C ALA A 915 43.00 -9.81 -5.72
N ASN A 916 42.80 -10.98 -5.12
CA ASN A 916 43.47 -12.21 -5.56
C ASN A 916 42.61 -12.91 -6.59
N ILE A 917 43.21 -13.34 -7.71
CA ILE A 917 42.48 -13.95 -8.83
C ILE A 917 43.22 -15.18 -9.32
N VAL A 918 42.48 -16.26 -9.58
CA VAL A 918 42.95 -17.43 -10.32
C VAL A 918 41.88 -17.79 -11.34
N ALA A 919 42.20 -17.70 -12.62
CA ALA A 919 41.30 -18.09 -13.71
C ALA A 919 41.90 -19.22 -14.54
N TYR A 920 41.05 -20.17 -14.88
CA TYR A 920 41.45 -21.42 -15.51
C TYR A 920 40.48 -21.80 -16.63
N SER A 921 41.00 -22.33 -17.73
CA SER A 921 40.23 -22.73 -18.91
C SER A 921 41.12 -23.45 -19.93
N ASN A 922 40.63 -24.50 -20.58
CA ASN A 922 41.25 -25.04 -21.80
C ASN A 922 40.88 -24.28 -23.08
N TYR A 923 40.04 -23.25 -22.97
CA TYR A 923 39.81 -22.23 -23.99
C TYR A 923 40.01 -20.84 -23.38
N PRO A 924 41.26 -20.44 -23.08
CA PRO A 924 41.51 -19.11 -22.55
C PRO A 924 41.10 -18.01 -23.55
N PRO A 925 40.76 -16.80 -23.07
CA PRO A 925 40.66 -15.64 -23.92
C PRO A 925 41.95 -15.44 -24.74
N HIS A 926 41.83 -14.99 -25.99
CA HIS A 926 42.93 -14.69 -26.93
C HIS A 926 43.66 -15.89 -27.56
N PHE A 927 43.39 -17.13 -27.14
CA PHE A 927 43.91 -18.33 -27.81
C PHE A 927 43.08 -18.69 -29.05
N LYS A 928 43.70 -19.32 -30.05
CA LYS A 928 43.05 -19.66 -31.34
C LYS A 928 42.43 -21.07 -31.37
N PHE A 929 42.79 -21.94 -30.44
CA PHE A 929 42.41 -23.36 -30.41
C PHE A 929 42.29 -23.88 -28.97
N GLU A 930 41.69 -25.06 -28.81
CA GLU A 930 41.58 -25.78 -27.54
C GLU A 930 42.93 -26.32 -27.09
N LEU A 931 43.23 -26.17 -25.80
CA LEU A 931 44.44 -26.74 -25.22
C LEU A 931 44.19 -28.18 -24.75
N PRO A 932 45.15 -29.11 -24.95
CA PRO A 932 44.96 -30.55 -24.75
C PRO A 932 45.06 -31.00 -23.28
N MET A 933 44.39 -30.30 -22.36
CA MET A 933 44.32 -30.65 -20.94
C MET A 933 42.87 -30.61 -20.44
N SER A 934 42.65 -30.55 -19.13
CA SER A 934 41.32 -30.64 -18.54
C SER A 934 40.32 -29.62 -19.10
N PRO A 935 39.07 -30.03 -19.37
CA PRO A 935 38.02 -29.15 -19.89
C PRO A 935 37.52 -28.12 -18.86
N GLY A 936 38.01 -28.19 -17.62
CA GLY A 936 37.65 -27.29 -16.52
C GLY A 936 37.78 -25.81 -16.87
N LYS A 937 36.74 -25.02 -16.55
CA LYS A 937 36.77 -23.56 -16.68
C LYS A 937 36.15 -22.89 -15.47
N GLY A 938 36.74 -21.77 -15.05
CA GLY A 938 36.23 -20.98 -13.95
C GLY A 938 37.17 -19.89 -13.46
N VAL A 939 36.70 -19.17 -12.45
CA VAL A 939 37.38 -18.03 -11.83
C VAL A 939 37.20 -18.12 -10.32
N ILE A 940 38.30 -18.05 -9.59
CA ILE A 940 38.32 -17.82 -8.14
C ILE A 940 38.76 -16.38 -7.93
N MET A 941 38.00 -15.64 -7.13
CA MET A 941 38.34 -14.28 -6.73
C MET A 941 38.14 -14.13 -5.21
N ALA A 942 39.13 -13.58 -4.52
CA ALA A 942 39.09 -13.31 -3.09
C ALA A 942 39.56 -11.89 -2.78
N GLU A 943 38.87 -11.23 -1.86
CA GLU A 943 39.11 -9.84 -1.45
C GLU A 943 39.25 -9.74 0.08
N THR A 944 39.47 -8.54 0.61
CA THR A 944 39.56 -8.27 2.06
C THR A 944 38.34 -8.81 2.83
N ALA A 945 38.54 -9.16 4.10
CA ALA A 945 37.51 -9.59 5.05
C ALA A 945 36.91 -11.00 4.84
N ASN A 946 37.70 -11.97 4.35
CA ASN A 946 37.32 -13.38 4.25
C ASN A 946 36.09 -13.61 3.36
N LYS A 947 36.02 -12.87 2.25
CA LYS A 947 34.91 -12.89 1.28
C LYS A 947 35.48 -13.05 -0.12
N GLY A 948 34.92 -13.98 -0.87
CA GLY A 948 35.21 -14.16 -2.28
C GLY A 948 34.12 -14.95 -3.00
N PHE A 949 34.37 -15.29 -4.25
CA PHE A 949 33.48 -16.12 -5.04
C PHE A 949 34.24 -17.11 -5.91
N TRP A 950 33.55 -18.20 -6.25
CA TRP A 950 33.94 -19.11 -7.30
C TRP A 950 32.85 -19.09 -8.37
N LEU A 951 33.27 -18.77 -9.59
CA LEU A 951 32.44 -18.78 -10.80
C LEU A 951 32.91 -19.95 -11.67
N VAL A 952 32.07 -20.96 -11.83
CA VAL A 952 32.29 -22.07 -12.76
C VAL A 952 31.40 -21.86 -14.00
N HIS A 953 31.93 -22.15 -15.19
CA HIS A 953 31.23 -21.90 -16.44
C HIS A 953 31.63 -22.86 -17.57
N THR A 954 30.80 -22.95 -18.61
CA THR A 954 31.13 -23.72 -19.82
C THR A 954 31.56 -22.86 -21.02
N ALA A 955 31.50 -21.53 -20.88
CA ALA A 955 31.82 -20.59 -21.95
C ALA A 955 33.27 -20.71 -22.43
N LYS A 956 33.46 -20.75 -23.75
CA LYS A 956 34.78 -20.69 -24.40
C LYS A 956 35.24 -19.23 -24.49
N TYR A 957 36.55 -18.99 -24.41
CA TYR A 957 37.16 -17.66 -24.55
C TYR A 957 36.70 -16.64 -23.48
N PHE A 958 36.36 -17.10 -22.27
CA PHE A 958 35.88 -16.30 -21.15
C PHE A 958 36.61 -16.68 -19.84
N PRO A 959 36.77 -15.74 -18.87
CA PRO A 959 36.62 -14.27 -19.00
C PRO A 959 37.88 -13.55 -19.47
N ASN A 960 37.72 -12.47 -20.23
CA ASN A 960 38.81 -11.53 -20.55
C ASN A 960 39.08 -10.57 -19.38
N LEU A 961 39.99 -10.94 -18.48
CA LEU A 961 40.29 -10.19 -17.25
C LEU A 961 41.11 -8.90 -17.47
N ALA A 962 41.67 -8.70 -18.66
CA ALA A 962 42.40 -7.48 -19.03
C ALA A 962 41.48 -6.35 -19.54
N GLY A 963 40.19 -6.62 -19.75
CA GLY A 963 39.23 -5.67 -20.33
C GLY A 963 38.37 -4.93 -19.29
N THR A 964 37.13 -4.69 -19.68
CA THR A 964 36.04 -4.16 -18.83
C THR A 964 34.83 -5.10 -18.87
N THR A 965 33.83 -4.85 -18.01
CA THR A 965 32.54 -5.58 -18.05
C THR A 965 31.90 -5.58 -19.44
N ALA A 966 31.96 -4.46 -20.17
CA ALA A 966 31.42 -4.35 -21.53
C ALA A 966 32.14 -5.23 -22.57
N THR A 967 33.33 -5.73 -22.25
CA THR A 967 34.15 -6.56 -23.15
C THR A 967 34.13 -8.05 -22.80
N LEU A 968 33.39 -8.46 -21.76
CA LEU A 968 33.32 -9.86 -21.35
C LEU A 968 32.70 -10.76 -22.42
N PHE A 969 31.73 -10.24 -23.17
CA PHE A 969 31.02 -10.94 -24.24
C PHE A 969 31.07 -10.20 -25.58
N SER A 970 32.08 -9.35 -25.81
CA SER A 970 32.22 -8.60 -27.06
C SER A 970 32.76 -9.42 -28.24
N ASN A 971 33.41 -10.56 -27.97
CA ASN A 971 33.95 -11.44 -29.00
C ASN A 971 32.87 -12.39 -29.52
N GLU A 972 32.65 -12.42 -30.84
CA GLU A 972 31.72 -13.33 -31.51
C GLU A 972 31.98 -14.80 -31.18
N LYS A 973 33.24 -15.18 -30.92
CA LYS A 973 33.59 -16.54 -30.51
C LYS A 973 33.07 -16.90 -29.10
N THR A 974 32.98 -15.91 -28.21
CA THR A 974 32.41 -16.07 -26.86
C THR A 974 30.88 -16.11 -26.91
N THR A 975 30.27 -15.42 -27.88
CA THR A 975 28.81 -15.38 -28.05
C THR A 975 28.26 -16.40 -29.05
N LYS A 976 29.11 -17.19 -29.71
CA LYS A 976 28.69 -18.22 -30.67
C LYS A 976 27.84 -19.31 -30.04
N ASP A 977 28.38 -20.00 -29.04
CA ASP A 977 27.74 -21.15 -28.39
C ASP A 977 26.94 -20.69 -27.16
N ALA A 978 25.86 -21.40 -26.84
CA ALA A 978 25.18 -21.29 -25.54
C ALA A 978 26.12 -21.80 -24.43
N ALA A 979 26.01 -21.21 -23.25
CA ALA A 979 26.87 -21.56 -22.12
C ALA A 979 26.14 -21.35 -20.79
N ALA A 980 26.47 -22.17 -19.80
CA ALA A 980 25.94 -22.06 -18.46
C ALA A 980 27.00 -21.53 -17.48
N PHE A 981 26.55 -20.78 -16.49
CA PHE A 981 27.36 -20.17 -15.44
C PHE A 981 26.71 -20.41 -14.08
N LEU A 982 27.52 -20.78 -13.10
CA LEU A 982 27.11 -20.90 -11.71
C LEU A 982 28.12 -20.14 -10.86
N CYS A 983 27.63 -19.13 -10.14
CA CYS A 983 28.43 -18.28 -9.28
C CYS A 983 28.00 -18.43 -7.83
N MET A 984 28.96 -18.64 -6.95
CA MET A 984 28.71 -18.85 -5.53
C MET A 984 29.75 -18.11 -4.69
N SER A 985 29.29 -17.45 -3.63
CA SER A 985 30.17 -16.73 -2.70
C SER A 985 30.64 -17.65 -1.59
N TYR A 986 31.90 -17.52 -1.17
CA TYR A 986 32.55 -18.40 -0.19
C TYR A 986 33.48 -17.60 0.72
N SER A 987 33.75 -18.15 1.92
CA SER A 987 34.88 -17.70 2.74
C SER A 987 36.20 -18.18 2.13
N ASP A 988 37.31 -17.56 2.53
CA ASP A 988 38.66 -17.92 2.08
C ASP A 988 38.98 -19.39 2.39
N VAL A 989 38.54 -19.88 3.55
CA VAL A 989 38.71 -21.29 3.94
C VAL A 989 38.00 -22.22 2.95
N ASN A 990 36.77 -21.90 2.56
CA ASN A 990 36.02 -22.69 1.60
C ASN A 990 36.57 -22.55 0.19
N LEU A 991 37.06 -21.38 -0.22
CA LEU A 991 37.76 -21.19 -1.49
C LEU A 991 39.07 -21.99 -1.58
N ARG A 992 39.85 -22.09 -0.50
CA ARG A 992 41.03 -22.97 -0.43
C ARG A 992 40.65 -24.44 -0.57
N ALA A 993 39.58 -24.86 0.11
CA ALA A 993 39.05 -26.22 -0.02
C ALA A 993 38.57 -26.51 -1.46
N ILE A 994 37.92 -25.55 -2.11
CA ILE A 994 37.52 -25.62 -3.52
C ILE A 994 38.74 -25.75 -4.42
N ALA A 995 39.75 -24.89 -4.25
CA ALA A 995 40.98 -24.90 -5.02
C ALA A 995 41.69 -26.27 -4.94
N LYS A 996 41.76 -26.86 -3.75
CA LYS A 996 42.31 -28.20 -3.53
C LYS A 996 41.58 -29.29 -4.32
N ILE A 997 40.26 -29.19 -4.48
CA ILE A 997 39.48 -30.15 -5.29
C ILE A 997 39.66 -29.87 -6.79
N ILE A 998 39.69 -28.61 -7.21
CA ILE A 998 39.92 -28.23 -8.62
C ILE A 998 41.30 -28.71 -9.11
N ASP A 999 42.32 -28.67 -8.25
CA ASP A 999 43.68 -29.12 -8.55
C ASP A 999 43.74 -30.59 -9.03
N TYR A 1000 42.81 -31.46 -8.57
CA TYR A 1000 42.69 -32.83 -9.09
C TYR A 1000 42.41 -32.88 -10.58
N GLU A 1001 41.65 -31.92 -11.14
CA GLU A 1001 41.36 -31.89 -12.57
C GLU A 1001 42.58 -31.49 -13.41
N GLN A 1002 43.66 -30.98 -12.81
CA GLN A 1002 44.80 -30.39 -13.52
C GLN A 1002 44.38 -29.37 -14.59
N PRO A 1003 43.64 -28.31 -14.23
CA PRO A 1003 43.18 -27.32 -15.18
C PRO A 1003 44.33 -26.43 -15.65
N ILE A 1004 44.16 -25.80 -16.81
CA ILE A 1004 45.11 -24.81 -17.31
C ILE A 1004 44.80 -23.47 -16.64
N ILE A 1005 45.69 -23.03 -15.77
CA ILE A 1005 45.67 -21.68 -15.22
C ILE A 1005 46.21 -20.72 -16.29
N TYR A 1006 45.38 -19.79 -16.76
CA TYR A 1006 45.78 -18.84 -17.81
C TYR A 1006 45.93 -17.40 -17.30
N PHE A 1007 45.40 -17.11 -16.10
CA PHE A 1007 45.53 -15.81 -15.47
C PHE A 1007 45.60 -15.96 -13.96
N THR A 1008 46.54 -15.24 -13.35
CA THR A 1008 46.64 -15.14 -11.89
C THR A 1008 46.97 -13.71 -11.48
N GLN A 1009 46.43 -13.28 -10.34
CA GLN A 1009 46.78 -12.02 -9.71
C GLN A 1009 46.95 -12.24 -8.21
N ARG A 1010 48.10 -11.83 -7.69
CA ARG A 1010 48.33 -11.69 -6.25
C ARG A 1010 47.99 -10.26 -5.84
N SER A 1011 47.21 -10.10 -4.79
CA SER A 1011 46.77 -8.80 -4.29
C SER A 1011 47.95 -7.92 -3.87
N ALA A 1012 47.94 -6.63 -4.21
CA ALA A 1012 48.87 -5.63 -3.69
C ALA A 1012 48.59 -5.29 -2.21
N SER A 1013 47.38 -5.58 -1.72
CA SER A 1013 46.98 -5.36 -0.33
C SER A 1013 47.45 -6.49 0.58
N GLN A 1014 48.41 -6.19 1.46
CA GLN A 1014 49.02 -7.13 2.41
C GLN A 1014 48.02 -8.02 3.19
N PRO A 1015 46.91 -7.48 3.76
CA PRO A 1015 45.93 -8.29 4.49
C PRO A 1015 45.30 -9.44 3.71
N VAL A 1016 45.27 -9.37 2.38
CA VAL A 1016 44.62 -10.36 1.51
C VAL A 1016 45.61 -11.32 0.87
N GLN A 1017 46.91 -11.00 0.86
CA GLN A 1017 47.95 -11.81 0.19
C GLN A 1017 48.00 -13.25 0.72
N SER A 1018 47.72 -13.45 2.01
CA SER A 1018 47.73 -14.77 2.66
C SER A 1018 46.78 -15.80 2.04
N PHE A 1019 45.76 -15.38 1.29
CA PHE A 1019 44.91 -16.27 0.50
C PHE A 1019 45.66 -16.83 -0.71
N TYR A 1020 46.27 -15.96 -1.51
CA TYR A 1020 47.02 -16.37 -2.68
C TYR A 1020 48.26 -17.18 -2.31
N ASP A 1021 48.95 -16.79 -1.24
CA ASP A 1021 50.16 -17.46 -0.75
C ASP A 1021 49.88 -18.81 -0.06
N SER A 1022 48.61 -19.21 0.02
CA SER A 1022 48.23 -20.47 0.65
C SER A 1022 48.75 -21.70 -0.12
N PRO A 1023 49.10 -22.79 0.57
CA PRO A 1023 49.58 -24.00 -0.10
C PRO A 1023 48.58 -24.55 -1.13
N GLU A 1024 47.27 -24.46 -0.86
CA GLU A 1024 46.23 -24.93 -1.78
C GLU A 1024 46.18 -24.11 -3.07
N ILE A 1025 46.24 -22.78 -2.97
CA ILE A 1025 46.21 -21.90 -4.15
C ILE A 1025 47.53 -21.99 -4.92
N GLN A 1026 48.67 -22.00 -4.22
CA GLN A 1026 49.98 -22.15 -4.86
C GLN A 1026 50.14 -23.49 -5.57
N LYS A 1027 49.58 -24.58 -5.03
CA LYS A 1027 49.58 -25.88 -5.74
C LYS A 1027 48.75 -25.84 -7.01
N LEU A 1028 47.55 -25.25 -6.95
CA LEU A 1028 46.69 -25.06 -8.11
C LEU A 1028 47.37 -24.18 -9.19
N VAL A 1029 48.04 -23.10 -8.80
CA VAL A 1029 48.73 -22.17 -9.72
C VAL A 1029 49.94 -22.81 -10.39
N ASN A 1030 50.75 -23.56 -9.65
CA ASN A 1030 52.02 -24.11 -10.14
C ASN A 1030 51.87 -25.48 -10.86
N GLY A 1031 50.67 -25.84 -11.30
CA GLY A 1031 50.23 -27.21 -11.56
C GLY A 1031 51.20 -28.17 -12.29
N LEU A 1032 51.20 -29.43 -11.83
CA LEU A 1032 51.40 -30.72 -12.52
C LEU A 1032 51.78 -31.80 -11.48
N GLN A 1033 50.79 -32.35 -10.77
CA GLN A 1033 50.97 -33.37 -9.73
C GLN A 1033 50.30 -34.69 -10.13
N LYS A 1034 50.92 -35.84 -9.86
CA LYS A 1034 50.27 -37.16 -10.04
C LYS A 1034 49.36 -37.45 -8.83
N TYR A 1035 48.07 -37.69 -9.06
CA TYR A 1035 47.09 -37.97 -8.00
C TYR A 1035 46.78 -39.47 -7.85
N GLN A 1036 46.77 -39.93 -6.60
CA GLN A 1036 46.20 -41.21 -6.16
C GLN A 1036 45.47 -40.97 -4.82
N PRO A 1037 44.16 -41.28 -4.68
CA PRO A 1037 43.25 -41.81 -5.70
C PRO A 1037 42.97 -40.82 -6.84
N ILE A 1038 42.53 -41.34 -7.99
CA ILE A 1038 42.26 -40.58 -9.23
C ILE A 1038 40.96 -39.76 -9.20
N ALA A 1039 40.21 -39.77 -8.09
CA ALA A 1039 39.00 -38.97 -7.92
C ALA A 1039 38.88 -38.46 -6.48
N ALA A 1040 38.32 -37.27 -6.32
CA ALA A 1040 38.11 -36.62 -5.04
C ALA A 1040 36.72 -35.98 -4.97
N THR A 1041 36.22 -35.85 -3.75
CA THR A 1041 35.02 -35.08 -3.43
C THR A 1041 35.34 -34.10 -2.31
N SER A 1042 34.69 -32.94 -2.32
CA SER A 1042 34.76 -32.03 -1.18
C SER A 1042 34.13 -32.67 0.06
N GLY A 1043 34.67 -32.36 1.24
CA GLY A 1043 34.01 -32.72 2.50
C GLY A 1043 32.67 -31.98 2.67
N ASP A 1044 31.85 -32.44 3.61
CA ASP A 1044 30.52 -31.86 3.89
C ASP A 1044 30.58 -30.46 4.55
N GLY A 1045 31.79 -29.95 4.80
CA GLY A 1045 32.07 -28.64 5.36
C GLY A 1045 32.12 -27.48 4.36
N VAL A 1046 32.10 -27.74 3.04
CA VAL A 1046 32.13 -26.65 2.03
C VAL A 1046 30.76 -25.99 1.96
N ARG A 1047 30.72 -24.70 2.33
CA ARG A 1047 29.47 -23.92 2.42
C ARG A 1047 29.63 -22.58 1.76
N THR A 1048 28.63 -22.20 0.97
CA THR A 1048 28.51 -20.85 0.45
C THR A 1048 28.24 -19.85 1.59
N LEU A 1049 28.69 -18.60 1.42
CA LEU A 1049 28.36 -17.48 2.33
C LEU A 1049 26.85 -17.18 2.32
N THR A 1050 26.18 -17.48 1.21
CA THR A 1050 24.73 -17.35 1.02
C THR A 1050 24.12 -18.75 0.82
N GLN A 1051 22.81 -18.93 0.70
CA GLN A 1051 22.27 -20.27 0.33
C GLN A 1051 22.73 -20.67 -1.09
N PRO A 1052 22.53 -21.92 -1.58
CA PRO A 1052 22.22 -23.14 -0.83
C PRO A 1052 23.45 -23.59 -0.04
N GLY A 1053 23.35 -23.53 1.30
CA GLY A 1053 24.48 -23.50 2.23
C GLY A 1053 25.27 -24.81 2.40
N THR A 1054 25.27 -25.71 1.44
CA THR A 1054 26.19 -26.87 1.39
C THR A 1054 26.42 -27.21 -0.08
N VAL A 1055 27.69 -27.22 -0.49
CA VAL A 1055 28.08 -27.51 -1.87
C VAL A 1055 28.97 -28.75 -1.85
N LYS A 1056 28.65 -29.70 -2.71
CA LYS A 1056 29.48 -30.89 -2.91
C LYS A 1056 30.11 -30.85 -4.28
N ILE A 1057 31.43 -30.93 -4.31
CA ILE A 1057 32.26 -30.82 -5.50
C ILE A 1057 32.86 -32.19 -5.78
N PHE A 1058 32.93 -32.55 -7.05
CA PHE A 1058 33.50 -33.80 -7.53
C PHE A 1058 34.52 -33.46 -8.60
N ALA A 1059 35.71 -34.02 -8.48
CA ALA A 1059 36.80 -33.86 -9.45
C ALA A 1059 37.47 -35.20 -9.70
N SER A 1060 38.00 -35.40 -10.90
CA SER A 1060 38.79 -36.57 -11.27
C SER A 1060 40.04 -36.17 -12.03
N ALA A 1061 41.14 -36.83 -11.72
CA ALA A 1061 42.41 -36.67 -12.41
C ALA A 1061 42.36 -37.27 -13.81
N PRO A 1062 43.16 -36.73 -14.76
CA PRO A 1062 43.31 -37.33 -16.09
C PRO A 1062 43.75 -38.80 -15.98
N VAL A 1063 43.02 -39.68 -16.66
CA VAL A 1063 43.29 -41.12 -16.74
C VAL A 1063 43.40 -41.57 -18.20
N ALA A 1064 44.19 -42.61 -18.46
CA ALA A 1064 44.47 -43.11 -19.80
C ALA A 1064 43.30 -43.89 -20.46
N TYR A 1065 42.17 -44.07 -19.75
CA TYR A 1065 41.01 -44.83 -20.20
C TYR A 1065 39.71 -44.04 -19.97
N SER A 1066 38.68 -44.32 -20.77
CA SER A 1066 37.37 -43.66 -20.63
C SER A 1066 36.73 -44.02 -19.27
N SER A 1067 36.51 -43.01 -18.42
CA SER A 1067 35.91 -43.17 -17.10
C SER A 1067 34.78 -42.16 -16.92
N ASP A 1068 33.59 -42.68 -16.60
CA ASP A 1068 32.41 -41.86 -16.36
C ASP A 1068 32.30 -41.49 -14.88
N ILE A 1069 32.64 -40.24 -14.54
CA ILE A 1069 32.60 -39.74 -13.15
C ILE A 1069 31.20 -39.89 -12.53
N TYR A 1070 30.14 -39.79 -13.33
CA TYR A 1070 28.76 -39.84 -12.84
C TYR A 1070 28.39 -41.23 -12.33
N SER A 1071 28.63 -42.27 -13.14
CA SER A 1071 28.32 -43.66 -12.78
C SER A 1071 29.31 -44.23 -11.76
N ASN A 1072 30.59 -43.82 -11.83
CA ASN A 1072 31.62 -44.36 -10.96
C ASN A 1072 31.60 -43.74 -9.55
N TYR A 1073 31.29 -42.45 -9.43
CA TYR A 1073 31.42 -41.69 -8.17
C TYR A 1073 30.17 -40.91 -7.79
N VAL A 1074 29.68 -40.01 -8.65
CA VAL A 1074 28.66 -38.99 -8.26
C VAL A 1074 27.38 -39.63 -7.74
N VAL A 1075 26.76 -40.55 -8.50
CA VAL A 1075 25.50 -41.18 -8.06
C VAL A 1075 25.69 -42.03 -6.80
N LYS A 1076 26.85 -42.68 -6.65
CA LYS A 1076 27.16 -43.54 -5.50
C LYS A 1076 27.42 -42.76 -4.22
N ILE A 1077 27.98 -41.54 -4.32
CA ILE A 1077 28.22 -40.65 -3.18
C ILE A 1077 26.94 -39.92 -2.81
N LEU A 1078 26.20 -39.40 -3.80
CA LEU A 1078 24.94 -38.69 -3.56
C LEU A 1078 23.78 -39.62 -3.21
N LYS A 1079 23.93 -40.93 -3.47
CA LYS A 1079 22.86 -41.95 -3.31
C LYS A 1079 21.58 -41.59 -4.07
N LYS A 1080 21.72 -40.87 -5.20
CA LYS A 1080 20.60 -40.44 -6.06
C LYS A 1080 20.86 -40.79 -7.52
N SER A 1081 19.78 -41.16 -8.21
CA SER A 1081 19.80 -41.32 -9.68
C SER A 1081 19.78 -39.95 -10.35
N LEU A 1082 20.58 -39.76 -11.39
CA LEU A 1082 20.75 -38.46 -12.06
C LEU A 1082 20.34 -38.51 -13.53
N GLN A 1083 19.75 -37.41 -13.98
CA GLN A 1083 19.65 -37.04 -15.38
C GLN A 1083 20.81 -36.11 -15.72
N VAL A 1084 21.58 -36.47 -16.75
CA VAL A 1084 22.80 -35.76 -17.15
C VAL A 1084 22.64 -35.25 -18.57
N TYR A 1085 22.76 -33.94 -18.75
CA TYR A 1085 22.81 -33.30 -20.04
C TYR A 1085 24.26 -33.16 -20.52
N THR A 1086 24.52 -33.68 -21.71
CA THR A 1086 25.77 -33.48 -22.45
C THR A 1086 25.40 -33.24 -23.92
N PRO A 1087 25.81 -32.11 -24.53
CA PRO A 1087 25.54 -31.85 -25.93
C PRO A 1087 26.13 -32.96 -26.81
N GLY A 1088 25.26 -33.75 -27.45
CA GLY A 1088 25.65 -34.88 -28.28
C GLY A 1088 24.46 -35.73 -28.74
N THR A 1089 24.79 -36.77 -29.50
CA THR A 1089 23.89 -37.81 -30.02
C THR A 1089 24.10 -39.12 -29.25
N THR A 1090 23.24 -40.11 -29.48
CA THR A 1090 23.40 -41.47 -28.93
C THR A 1090 24.71 -42.16 -29.31
N THR A 1091 25.39 -41.71 -30.37
CA THR A 1091 26.67 -42.23 -30.85
C THR A 1091 27.88 -41.51 -30.26
N THR A 1092 27.69 -40.31 -29.71
CA THR A 1092 28.79 -39.46 -29.18
C THR A 1092 28.75 -39.31 -27.66
N VAL A 1093 27.66 -39.73 -27.02
CA VAL A 1093 27.49 -39.75 -25.56
C VAL A 1093 27.56 -41.19 -25.05
N LEU A 1094 28.28 -41.40 -23.93
CA LEU A 1094 28.39 -42.67 -23.24
C LEU A 1094 27.02 -43.29 -22.95
N ARG A 1095 26.92 -44.62 -23.02
CA ARG A 1095 25.66 -45.33 -22.77
C ARG A 1095 25.13 -45.03 -21.36
N LYS A 1096 23.80 -44.95 -21.24
CA LYS A 1096 23.10 -44.81 -19.96
C LYS A 1096 23.41 -45.99 -19.03
N LEU A 1097 23.53 -45.72 -17.72
CA LEU A 1097 23.64 -46.78 -16.71
C LEU A 1097 22.22 -47.16 -16.26
N CYS A 1098 21.72 -48.30 -16.72
CA CYS A 1098 20.37 -48.79 -16.38
C CYS A 1098 20.36 -50.01 -15.44
N VAL A 1099 21.52 -50.46 -14.97
CA VAL A 1099 21.66 -51.65 -14.11
C VAL A 1099 21.97 -51.21 -12.68
N GLY A 1100 21.23 -51.73 -11.71
CA GLY A 1100 21.34 -51.39 -10.28
C GLY A 1100 20.29 -50.39 -9.78
N SER A 1101 20.32 -50.08 -8.49
CA SER A 1101 19.37 -49.18 -7.82
C SER A 1101 19.60 -47.69 -8.11
N LEU A 1102 20.81 -47.31 -8.56
CA LEU A 1102 21.19 -45.94 -8.92
C LEU A 1102 21.43 -45.84 -10.43
N LYS A 1103 20.71 -44.94 -11.11
CA LYS A 1103 20.72 -44.80 -12.56
C LYS A 1103 21.38 -43.48 -13.00
N VAL A 1104 22.04 -43.52 -14.15
CA VAL A 1104 22.52 -42.32 -14.87
C VAL A 1104 21.83 -42.29 -16.23
N GLU A 1105 20.94 -41.33 -16.42
CA GLU A 1105 20.15 -41.16 -17.65
C GLU A 1105 20.67 -39.99 -18.46
N ASN A 1106 20.75 -40.16 -19.79
CA ASN A 1106 21.16 -39.09 -20.68
C ASN A 1106 19.95 -38.23 -21.06
N VAL A 1107 20.08 -36.92 -20.91
CA VAL A 1107 19.22 -35.94 -21.55
C VAL A 1107 19.84 -35.63 -22.91
N LEU A 1108 19.15 -36.01 -23.99
CA LEU A 1108 19.58 -35.72 -25.35
C LEU A 1108 18.91 -34.42 -25.82
N GLY A 1109 19.69 -33.53 -26.42
CA GLY A 1109 19.14 -32.27 -26.96
C GLY A 1109 18.35 -32.47 -28.26
N PRO A 1110 17.82 -31.40 -28.86
CA PRO A 1110 17.89 -30.00 -28.40
C PRO A 1110 17.14 -29.80 -27.08
N ILE A 1111 17.62 -28.87 -26.25
CA ILE A 1111 16.96 -28.51 -24.99
C ILE A 1111 16.18 -27.20 -25.14
N THR A 1112 15.26 -26.94 -24.23
CA THR A 1112 14.55 -25.67 -24.14
C THR A 1112 14.89 -25.03 -22.80
N VAL A 1113 15.35 -23.78 -22.84
CA VAL A 1113 15.53 -22.94 -21.64
C VAL A 1113 14.46 -21.85 -21.69
N LYS A 1114 13.54 -21.88 -20.72
CA LYS A 1114 12.30 -21.09 -20.72
C LYS A 1114 11.48 -21.34 -22.00
N ASP A 1115 11.56 -20.43 -22.96
CA ASP A 1115 10.86 -20.49 -24.25
C ASP A 1115 11.82 -20.62 -25.45
N THR A 1116 13.13 -20.71 -25.20
CA THR A 1116 14.14 -20.74 -26.25
C THR A 1116 14.69 -22.14 -26.48
N LYS A 1117 14.52 -22.66 -27.70
CA LYS A 1117 15.09 -23.94 -28.13
C LYS A 1117 16.57 -23.76 -28.50
N ILE A 1118 17.45 -24.53 -27.87
CA ILE A 1118 18.90 -24.49 -28.08
C ILE A 1118 19.34 -25.73 -28.89
N PRO A 1119 19.89 -25.55 -30.10
CA PRO A 1119 20.40 -26.65 -30.91
C PRO A 1119 21.62 -27.33 -30.28
N ILE A 1120 21.71 -28.65 -30.41
CA ILE A 1120 22.83 -29.47 -29.86
C ILE A 1120 24.20 -28.93 -30.30
N LYS A 1121 24.34 -28.56 -31.57
CA LYS A 1121 25.61 -28.07 -32.15
C LYS A 1121 26.00 -26.66 -31.71
N GLN A 1122 25.12 -25.97 -30.98
CA GLN A 1122 25.30 -24.61 -30.50
C GLN A 1122 25.20 -24.53 -28.98
N ASP A 1123 25.37 -25.64 -28.26
CA ASP A 1123 25.40 -25.65 -26.80
C ASP A 1123 26.73 -26.22 -26.27
N SER A 1124 27.32 -25.53 -25.31
CA SER A 1124 28.51 -25.95 -24.57
C SER A 1124 28.21 -26.36 -23.13
N ALA A 1125 27.01 -26.10 -22.64
CA ALA A 1125 26.61 -26.33 -21.26
C ALA A 1125 26.48 -27.82 -20.95
N ARG A 1126 26.86 -28.19 -19.72
CA ARG A 1126 26.75 -29.54 -19.19
C ARG A 1126 26.28 -29.43 -17.76
N TRP A 1127 25.20 -30.14 -17.44
CA TRP A 1127 24.59 -30.05 -16.13
C TRP A 1127 23.89 -31.37 -15.80
N SER A 1128 23.61 -31.59 -14.53
CA SER A 1128 22.83 -32.75 -14.09
C SER A 1128 21.88 -32.40 -12.97
N VAL A 1129 20.76 -33.11 -12.91
CA VAL A 1129 19.72 -32.97 -11.88
C VAL A 1129 19.28 -34.35 -11.38
N PRO A 1130 18.83 -34.47 -10.12
CA PRO A 1130 18.20 -35.68 -9.63
C PRO A 1130 16.92 -35.99 -10.40
N LYS A 1131 16.66 -37.28 -10.62
CA LYS A 1131 15.48 -37.73 -11.35
C LYS A 1131 14.16 -37.62 -10.55
N SER A 1132 14.19 -38.00 -9.27
CA SER A 1132 12.98 -38.18 -8.46
C SER A 1132 12.75 -37.07 -7.43
N ASP A 1133 13.82 -36.42 -6.95
CA ASP A 1133 13.77 -35.37 -5.94
C ASP A 1133 14.64 -34.18 -6.39
N PRO A 1134 14.09 -33.15 -7.05
CA PRO A 1134 14.88 -32.01 -7.55
C PRO A 1134 15.32 -31.09 -6.41
N ASP A 1135 16.26 -31.55 -5.57
CA ASP A 1135 16.80 -30.85 -4.41
C ASP A 1135 18.14 -30.15 -4.66
N PHE A 1136 18.83 -30.48 -5.77
CA PHE A 1136 20.03 -29.79 -6.22
C PHE A 1136 20.16 -29.76 -7.75
N VAL A 1137 21.02 -28.87 -8.25
CA VAL A 1137 21.50 -28.83 -9.63
C VAL A 1137 23.03 -28.87 -9.63
N CYS A 1138 23.62 -29.60 -10.56
CA CYS A 1138 25.06 -29.61 -10.78
C CYS A 1138 25.39 -28.92 -12.10
N LEU A 1139 26.34 -27.99 -12.07
CA LEU A 1139 27.03 -27.53 -13.29
C LEU A 1139 28.33 -28.31 -13.43
N SER A 1140 28.62 -28.78 -14.63
CA SER A 1140 29.77 -29.63 -14.91
C SER A 1140 30.61 -29.07 -16.05
N ASN A 1141 31.92 -29.24 -15.96
CA ASN A 1141 32.83 -28.89 -17.05
C ASN A 1141 33.13 -30.10 -17.95
N THR A 1142 32.95 -31.32 -17.44
CA THR A 1142 33.16 -32.58 -18.16
C THR A 1142 31.82 -33.22 -18.54
N GLY A 1143 31.69 -33.60 -19.81
CA GLY A 1143 30.51 -34.27 -20.35
C GLY A 1143 30.67 -35.79 -20.35
N ARG A 1144 29.58 -36.52 -20.59
CA ARG A 1144 29.60 -37.96 -20.80
C ARG A 1144 29.89 -38.31 -22.26
N THR A 1145 30.96 -37.80 -22.86
CA THR A 1145 31.32 -38.08 -24.26
C THR A 1145 32.17 -39.35 -24.40
N VAL A 1146 32.02 -40.06 -25.52
CA VAL A 1146 32.77 -41.31 -25.84
C VAL A 1146 34.25 -41.03 -26.04
#